data_AF-A0AAN5CMY2-F1
#
_entry.id   AF-A0AAN5CMY2-F1
#
_cell.length_a   1.000
_cell.length_b   1.000
_cell.length_c   1.000
_cell.angle_alpha   90.00
_cell.angle_beta   90.00
_cell.angle_gamma   90.00
#
_symmetry.space_group_name_H-M   'P 1'
#
loop_
_entity.id
_entity.type
_entity.pdbx_description
1 polymer ?
#
loop_
_entity_poly.entity_id
_entity_poly.type
_entity_poly.pdbx_seq_one_letter_code
_entity_poly.pdbx_strand_id
1 'polypeptide(L)'
;LLLLTGSYCLLAESIDKVSIIHEEDRMDVDQCSTCDPSLCCLLQGLAGNESSFDHVLTTRYTKELVSLAERSSLLGFNSHLRSNASQAMLNASDLADLSQLLGTIADLSHPLKSNHSDATTPFSWIAIVGIAFVALISCNLVTFYKLREARMTMGAAAKGRTSTSPPSKERHSKRRTTENMRNRRNRKVRTFSNVPKCSWRSEMENDQSSLDSDQSSCSFASTTTTNPTDEVAKVMAAGGSFTERSLDRRIEMPMTENEFIVAMKSVIEFIIEYYRNPTKYPVSTTIRPNDIFNQLPQKAPENPERFDAVFTDFHEIILRGCIQWQHPRFHAFFPCGRSYPDILAETLISSLGTVGITWAANPAITELDATMVNWLGRALGIPECFLFQGVDTCQSEGGGWLADTASDAIFGAIMAARHCKVEEELAKETNGMSSEVGSMDKHEKRAEIISKLVAYGSYESHSSFEKACKMACVRSRPIEVYMKDDWGMRREEVERAMEEDVRNGLIPFYLHVALGTTSTASSDHLAELVPLKQKFNVWVHVDAAYAGSAWVVEKYRNNEGLEEVDSINVNLHKFFLTSSSITPFWTRRQREYKEFFIVDPAYLKKRTGGNDLRNWGVQLTRRFKSLKVFMLLRVYGLNGMRAYVERIIDMTEYMESLLLQIPNIRKIGQTNYGLFCIQYQELLMTKREVNESTARLCEFINNSHKMVFTHSNVRGNDIIRVAVTLERSTKKDVEESVAIFAQLVEDFRRTRNEEFLKVDRQTSYSSGLGSVSDEAFVDDLVFVDDESSKITRGINFTVA
;
A
#
# COMPACT_ATOMS: atom_id res chain seq x y z
N LEU A 1 -21.75 -0.80 -18.54
CA LEU A 1 -22.67 -1.51 -17.62
C LEU A 1 -23.14 -0.61 -16.48
N LEU A 2 -22.28 -0.23 -15.52
CA LEU A 2 -22.68 0.53 -14.31
C LEU A 2 -23.50 1.82 -14.58
N LEU A 3 -23.16 2.58 -15.63
CA LEU A 3 -23.93 3.76 -16.05
C LEU A 3 -25.35 3.44 -16.53
N LEU A 4 -25.56 2.29 -17.21
CA LEU A 4 -26.87 1.87 -17.71
C LEU A 4 -27.78 1.37 -16.58
N THR A 5 -27.23 0.68 -15.59
CA THR A 5 -27.99 0.25 -14.41
C THR A 5 -28.46 1.42 -13.56
N GLY A 6 -27.67 2.49 -13.43
CA GLY A 6 -28.08 3.70 -12.71
C GLY A 6 -29.27 4.43 -13.36
N SER A 7 -29.24 4.58 -14.69
CA SER A 7 -30.35 5.21 -15.43
C SER A 7 -31.66 4.41 -15.36
N TYR A 8 -31.58 3.07 -15.28
CA TYR A 8 -32.78 2.22 -15.23
C TYR A 8 -33.50 2.30 -13.89
N CYS A 9 -32.76 2.38 -12.77
CA CYS A 9 -33.33 2.54 -11.43
C CYS A 9 -34.05 3.88 -11.26
N LEU A 10 -33.45 4.98 -11.73
CA LEU A 10 -34.07 6.31 -11.69
C LEU A 10 -35.35 6.39 -12.53
N LEU A 11 -35.41 5.68 -13.66
CA LEU A 11 -36.61 5.65 -14.49
C LEU A 11 -37.74 4.84 -13.81
N ALA A 12 -37.41 3.72 -13.17
CA ALA A 12 -38.39 2.90 -12.44
C ALA A 12 -38.98 3.64 -11.22
N GLU A 13 -38.15 4.26 -10.38
CA GLU A 13 -38.64 5.09 -9.26
C GLU A 13 -39.53 6.25 -9.73
N SER A 14 -39.27 6.81 -10.92
CA SER A 14 -40.09 7.89 -11.48
C SER A 14 -41.47 7.38 -11.92
N ILE A 15 -41.55 6.16 -12.44
CA ILE A 15 -42.81 5.55 -12.90
C ILE A 15 -43.69 5.15 -11.70
N ASP A 16 -43.11 4.56 -10.65
CA ASP A 16 -43.86 4.21 -9.44
C ASP A 16 -44.42 5.46 -8.73
N LYS A 17 -43.64 6.55 -8.63
CA LYS A 17 -44.09 7.81 -8.03
C LYS A 17 -45.19 8.51 -8.82
N VAL A 18 -45.16 8.45 -10.16
CA VAL A 18 -46.25 8.96 -11.01
C VAL A 18 -47.52 8.09 -10.89
N SER A 19 -47.38 6.79 -10.68
CA SER A 19 -48.51 5.87 -10.50
C SER A 19 -49.28 6.14 -9.19
N ILE A 20 -48.55 6.45 -8.10
CA ILE A 20 -49.14 6.77 -6.78
C ILE A 20 -49.96 8.08 -6.81
N ILE A 21 -49.59 9.05 -7.65
CA ILE A 21 -50.30 10.34 -7.75
C ILE A 21 -51.70 10.20 -8.39
N HIS A 22 -52.02 9.06 -9.02
CA HIS A 22 -53.23 8.89 -9.80
C HIS A 22 -54.41 8.16 -9.10
N GLU A 23 -54.25 7.72 -7.84
CA GLU A 23 -55.30 6.98 -7.09
C GLU A 23 -56.06 7.80 -6.01
N GLU A 24 -55.70 9.06 -5.73
CA GLU A 24 -56.49 9.92 -4.82
C GLU A 24 -57.05 11.16 -5.52
N ASP A 25 -58.39 11.30 -5.48
CA ASP A 25 -59.14 12.40 -6.10
C ASP A 25 -58.90 13.74 -5.39
N ARG A 26 -58.33 14.71 -6.12
CA ARG A 26 -58.28 16.16 -5.81
C ARG A 26 -57.58 16.58 -4.50
N MET A 27 -56.29 16.88 -4.60
CA MET A 27 -55.64 17.85 -3.69
C MET A 27 -55.39 19.20 -4.38
N ASP A 28 -55.66 20.28 -3.64
CA ASP A 28 -55.29 21.65 -4.01
C ASP A 28 -53.78 21.86 -3.82
N VAL A 29 -53.10 22.47 -4.80
CA VAL A 29 -51.62 22.43 -4.89
C VAL A 29 -50.92 23.28 -3.82
N ASP A 30 -51.63 24.24 -3.20
CA ASP A 30 -51.08 25.19 -2.23
C ASP A 30 -50.91 24.66 -0.79
N GLN A 31 -51.16 23.37 -0.52
CA GLN A 31 -51.01 22.78 0.84
C GLN A 31 -50.14 21.49 0.93
N CYS A 32 -49.35 21.13 -0.08
CA CYS A 32 -48.35 20.06 0.08
C CYS A 32 -47.13 20.54 0.90
N SER A 33 -46.96 20.04 2.12
CA SER A 33 -45.77 20.28 2.97
C SER A 33 -44.69 19.19 2.87
N THR A 34 -44.87 18.21 1.97
CA THR A 34 -44.04 16.99 1.83
C THR A 34 -43.45 16.78 0.43
N CYS A 35 -43.54 17.77 -0.46
CA CYS A 35 -43.12 17.68 -1.86
C CYS A 35 -41.68 18.19 -2.08
N ASP A 36 -40.84 17.45 -2.84
CA ASP A 36 -39.46 17.86 -3.19
C ASP A 36 -39.48 19.08 -4.14
N PRO A 37 -38.82 20.22 -3.79
CA PRO A 37 -38.77 21.43 -4.61
C PRO A 37 -38.25 21.19 -6.04
N SER A 38 -37.39 20.19 -6.22
CA SER A 38 -36.76 19.83 -7.50
C SER A 38 -37.78 19.37 -8.54
N LEU A 39 -38.85 18.69 -8.10
CA LEU A 39 -39.87 18.11 -8.97
C LEU A 39 -40.90 19.16 -9.41
N CYS A 40 -41.25 20.10 -8.53
CA CYS A 40 -42.13 21.22 -8.87
C CYS A 40 -41.53 22.13 -9.95
N CYS A 41 -40.23 22.43 -9.88
CA CYS A 41 -39.54 23.18 -10.95
C CYS A 41 -39.55 22.44 -12.30
N LEU A 42 -39.46 21.11 -12.30
CA LEU A 42 -39.48 20.32 -13.54
C LEU A 42 -40.88 20.35 -14.20
N LEU A 43 -41.95 20.26 -13.40
CA LEU A 43 -43.33 20.30 -13.89
C LEU A 43 -43.75 21.71 -14.34
N GLN A 44 -43.33 22.76 -13.62
CA GLN A 44 -43.53 24.16 -14.06
C GLN A 44 -42.76 24.48 -15.36
N GLY A 45 -41.60 23.84 -15.59
CA GLY A 45 -40.86 23.98 -16.85
C GLY A 45 -41.51 23.29 -18.06
N LEU A 46 -42.38 22.29 -17.83
CA LEU A 46 -43.14 21.61 -18.88
C LEU A 46 -44.48 22.29 -19.18
N ALA A 47 -45.06 22.99 -18.21
CA ALA A 47 -46.26 23.81 -18.37
C ALA A 47 -45.93 25.24 -18.89
N GLY A 48 -45.21 25.32 -20.00
CA GLY A 48 -44.98 26.59 -20.71
C GLY A 48 -46.29 27.12 -21.32
N ASN A 49 -46.52 28.43 -21.20
CA ASN A 49 -47.70 29.11 -21.74
C ASN A 49 -47.81 28.99 -23.27
N GLU A 50 -48.55 28.01 -23.79
CA GLU A 50 -49.42 28.21 -24.96
C GLU A 50 -50.48 27.10 -25.12
N SER A 51 -51.73 27.50 -25.36
CA SER A 51 -52.88 26.61 -25.42
C SER A 51 -53.08 26.06 -26.84
N SER A 52 -52.39 24.97 -27.21
CA SER A 52 -52.86 23.96 -28.19
C SER A 52 -51.79 22.90 -28.49
N PHE A 53 -51.70 21.86 -27.65
CA PHE A 53 -51.08 20.59 -28.06
C PHE A 53 -52.06 19.45 -27.86
N ASP A 54 -52.20 18.60 -28.89
CA ASP A 54 -53.36 17.74 -29.07
C ASP A 54 -53.35 16.54 -28.09
N HIS A 55 -54.03 16.73 -26.95
CA HIS A 55 -54.08 15.79 -25.82
C HIS A 55 -54.52 14.37 -26.21
N VAL A 56 -55.22 14.21 -27.34
CA VAL A 56 -55.71 12.93 -27.84
C VAL A 56 -54.58 12.05 -28.39
N LEU A 57 -53.57 12.63 -29.04
CA LEU A 57 -52.44 11.90 -29.62
C LEU A 57 -51.54 11.31 -28.54
N THR A 58 -51.11 12.12 -27.56
CA THR A 58 -50.27 11.67 -26.45
C THR A 58 -50.97 10.57 -25.63
N THR A 59 -52.27 10.74 -25.34
CA THR A 59 -53.05 9.74 -24.59
C THR A 59 -53.17 8.41 -25.33
N ARG A 60 -53.23 8.42 -26.67
CA ARG A 60 -53.30 7.20 -27.48
C ARG A 60 -51.96 6.47 -27.52
N TYR A 61 -50.86 7.18 -27.73
CA TYR A 61 -49.51 6.60 -27.71
C TYR A 61 -49.14 6.03 -26.34
N THR A 62 -49.44 6.72 -25.23
CA THR A 62 -49.18 6.20 -23.88
C THR A 62 -49.97 4.92 -23.60
N LYS A 63 -51.25 4.84 -24.03
CA LYS A 63 -52.05 3.62 -23.86
C LYS A 63 -51.54 2.43 -24.68
N GLU A 64 -51.08 2.65 -25.90
CA GLU A 64 -50.47 1.57 -26.70
C GLU A 64 -49.12 1.13 -26.12
N LEU A 65 -48.28 2.05 -25.63
CA LEU A 65 -47.00 1.72 -24.97
C LEU A 65 -47.19 0.95 -23.65
N VAL A 66 -48.16 1.34 -22.81
CA VAL A 66 -48.50 0.60 -21.59
C VAL A 66 -49.03 -0.80 -21.94
N SER A 67 -49.92 -0.90 -22.93
CA SER A 67 -50.42 -2.20 -23.41
C SER A 67 -49.33 -3.10 -24.02
N LEU A 68 -48.25 -2.53 -24.54
CA LEU A 68 -47.07 -3.26 -25.03
C LEU A 68 -46.16 -3.73 -23.87
N ALA A 69 -46.02 -2.90 -22.84
CA ALA A 69 -45.30 -3.24 -21.60
C ALA A 69 -46.01 -4.35 -20.81
N GLU A 70 -47.35 -4.32 -20.72
CA GLU A 70 -48.15 -5.38 -20.10
C GLU A 70 -48.11 -6.70 -20.88
N ARG A 71 -48.16 -6.63 -22.22
CA ARG A 71 -48.03 -7.84 -23.06
C ARG A 71 -46.64 -8.46 -23.02
N SER A 72 -45.60 -7.67 -22.74
CA SER A 72 -44.23 -8.18 -22.57
C SER A 72 -43.95 -8.67 -21.13
N SER A 73 -44.60 -8.12 -20.10
CA SER A 73 -44.50 -8.63 -18.72
C SER A 73 -45.23 -9.97 -18.54
N LEU A 74 -46.36 -10.17 -19.24
CA LEU A 74 -47.12 -11.44 -19.29
C LEU A 74 -46.33 -12.62 -19.90
N LEU A 75 -45.22 -12.36 -20.61
CA LEU A 75 -44.40 -13.39 -21.26
C LEU A 75 -43.24 -13.96 -20.38
N GLY A 76 -43.16 -13.64 -19.08
CA GLY A 76 -41.98 -14.04 -18.30
C GLY A 76 -42.07 -14.25 -16.78
N PHE A 77 -43.07 -13.72 -16.06
CA PHE A 77 -43.15 -13.89 -14.60
C PHE A 77 -44.43 -14.60 -14.16
N ASN A 78 -44.40 -15.94 -14.17
CA ASN A 78 -45.40 -16.76 -13.48
C ASN A 78 -44.75 -17.97 -12.79
N SER A 79 -45.12 -18.20 -11.53
CA SER A 79 -44.34 -18.94 -10.53
C SER A 79 -44.46 -20.48 -10.57
N HIS A 80 -44.63 -21.07 -11.76
CA HIS A 80 -44.93 -22.51 -11.92
C HIS A 80 -43.99 -23.34 -12.81
N LEU A 81 -42.90 -22.76 -13.34
CA LEU A 81 -41.88 -23.52 -14.07
C LEU A 81 -40.74 -24.04 -13.17
N ARG A 82 -41.09 -24.80 -12.12
CA ARG A 82 -40.12 -25.53 -11.25
C ARG A 82 -40.08 -27.04 -11.45
N SER A 83 -40.72 -27.55 -12.51
CA SER A 83 -40.53 -28.94 -12.98
C SER A 83 -40.51 -29.00 -14.51
N ASN A 84 -39.62 -29.83 -15.05
CA ASN A 84 -39.45 -30.17 -16.47
C ASN A 84 -38.86 -29.08 -17.38
N ALA A 85 -37.56 -28.78 -17.18
CA ALA A 85 -36.74 -28.04 -18.15
C ALA A 85 -36.35 -28.93 -19.35
N SER A 86 -37.32 -29.30 -20.20
CA SER A 86 -37.07 -30.09 -21.42
C SER A 86 -38.15 -29.96 -22.49
N GLN A 87 -38.49 -28.73 -22.91
CA GLN A 87 -39.04 -28.36 -24.24
C GLN A 87 -39.44 -26.88 -24.26
N ALA A 88 -38.65 -26.04 -24.93
CA ALA A 88 -38.99 -24.66 -25.28
C ALA A 88 -38.11 -24.17 -26.44
N MET A 89 -38.40 -24.63 -27.66
CA MET A 89 -38.02 -23.88 -28.86
C MET A 89 -39.15 -22.89 -29.17
N LEU A 90 -38.80 -21.70 -29.68
CA LEU A 90 -39.77 -20.72 -30.16
C LEU A 90 -40.60 -21.33 -31.31
N ASN A 91 -41.92 -21.17 -31.24
CA ASN A 91 -42.82 -21.72 -32.24
C ASN A 91 -43.04 -20.71 -33.38
N ALA A 92 -43.57 -21.19 -34.52
CA ALA A 92 -43.74 -20.38 -35.72
C ALA A 92 -44.69 -19.17 -35.55
N SER A 93 -45.57 -19.19 -34.53
CA SER A 93 -46.38 -18.04 -34.10
C SER A 93 -45.52 -16.85 -33.67
N ASP A 94 -44.49 -17.12 -32.86
CA ASP A 94 -43.69 -16.11 -32.18
C ASP A 94 -42.80 -15.34 -33.18
N LEU A 95 -42.50 -15.96 -34.31
CA LEU A 95 -41.80 -15.37 -35.45
C LEU A 95 -42.74 -14.56 -36.37
N ALA A 96 -44.02 -14.92 -36.45
CA ALA A 96 -45.00 -14.17 -37.24
C ALA A 96 -45.32 -12.83 -36.58
N ASP A 97 -45.54 -12.81 -35.26
CA ASP A 97 -45.78 -11.58 -34.49
C ASP A 97 -44.57 -10.62 -34.56
N LEU A 98 -43.34 -11.15 -34.52
CA LEU A 98 -42.12 -10.36 -34.66
C LEU A 98 -41.97 -9.75 -36.07
N SER A 99 -42.40 -10.48 -37.12
CA SER A 99 -42.44 -9.97 -38.49
C SER A 99 -43.51 -8.90 -38.67
N GLN A 100 -44.65 -9.03 -38.00
CA GLN A 100 -45.72 -8.03 -38.06
C GLN A 100 -45.32 -6.73 -37.35
N LEU A 101 -44.63 -6.84 -36.21
CA LEU A 101 -44.04 -5.70 -35.48
C LEU A 101 -43.04 -4.93 -36.35
N LEU A 102 -42.14 -5.64 -37.04
CA LEU A 102 -41.16 -5.02 -37.95
C LEU A 102 -41.83 -4.37 -39.18
N GLY A 103 -42.91 -4.96 -39.71
CA GLY A 103 -43.71 -4.36 -40.77
C GLY A 103 -44.36 -3.05 -40.34
N THR A 104 -44.95 -3.00 -39.14
CA THR A 104 -45.57 -1.77 -38.59
C THR A 104 -44.54 -0.65 -38.38
N ILE A 105 -43.32 -0.99 -37.96
CA ILE A 105 -42.21 -0.03 -37.83
C ILE A 105 -41.75 0.49 -39.20
N ALA A 106 -41.77 -0.34 -40.24
CA ALA A 106 -41.43 0.07 -41.61
C ALA A 106 -42.49 1.01 -42.22
N ASP A 107 -43.79 0.73 -42.03
CA ASP A 107 -44.87 1.59 -42.53
C ASP A 107 -44.87 2.98 -41.86
N LEU A 108 -44.45 3.07 -40.58
CA LEU A 108 -44.23 4.33 -39.87
C LEU A 108 -43.05 5.17 -40.40
N SER A 109 -42.23 4.64 -41.31
CA SER A 109 -41.04 5.33 -41.85
C SER A 109 -41.25 6.00 -43.21
N HIS A 110 -42.44 5.90 -43.82
CA HIS A 110 -42.71 6.49 -45.14
C HIS A 110 -42.97 8.01 -45.06
N PRO A 111 -42.30 8.87 -45.87
CA PRO A 111 -42.46 10.33 -45.77
C PRO A 111 -43.75 10.81 -46.42
N LEU A 112 -44.60 11.52 -45.66
CA LEU A 112 -45.71 12.30 -46.21
C LEU A 112 -45.18 13.48 -47.03
N LYS A 113 -45.41 13.43 -48.35
CA LYS A 113 -45.13 14.55 -49.25
C LYS A 113 -46.19 15.65 -49.14
N SER A 114 -45.88 16.73 -48.43
CA SER A 114 -46.55 18.02 -48.62
C SER A 114 -45.59 19.17 -48.35
N ASN A 115 -45.47 20.08 -49.31
CA ASN A 115 -44.59 21.24 -49.21
C ASN A 115 -45.07 22.21 -48.12
N HIS A 116 -44.28 22.42 -47.07
CA HIS A 116 -44.11 23.73 -46.44
C HIS A 116 -42.74 23.79 -45.76
N SER A 117 -42.06 24.94 -45.90
CA SER A 117 -40.74 25.18 -45.35
C SER A 117 -40.83 25.80 -43.96
N ASP A 118 -40.67 24.98 -42.92
CA ASP A 118 -40.32 25.45 -41.57
C ASP A 118 -39.49 24.40 -40.81
N ALA A 119 -38.49 24.87 -40.05
CA ALA A 119 -37.38 24.04 -39.58
C ALA A 119 -37.46 23.71 -38.07
N THR A 120 -38.40 22.84 -37.68
CA THR A 120 -38.61 22.46 -36.25
C THR A 120 -38.98 20.99 -36.01
N THR A 121 -38.25 20.02 -36.59
CA THR A 121 -38.44 18.57 -36.28
C THR A 121 -37.19 17.68 -36.06
N PRO A 122 -36.15 18.07 -35.28
CA PRO A 122 -35.06 17.12 -34.92
C PRO A 122 -35.43 16.13 -33.81
N PHE A 123 -36.21 16.56 -32.82
CA PHE A 123 -36.38 15.82 -31.55
C PHE A 123 -37.20 14.52 -31.68
N SER A 124 -38.23 14.50 -32.52
CA SER A 124 -39.09 13.33 -32.73
C SER A 124 -38.31 12.14 -33.30
N TRP A 125 -37.41 12.41 -34.25
CA TRP A 125 -36.56 11.39 -34.86
C TRP A 125 -35.53 10.83 -33.86
N ILE A 126 -34.94 11.68 -33.02
CA ILE A 126 -33.97 11.25 -32.00
C ILE A 126 -34.65 10.32 -30.97
N ALA A 127 -35.89 10.61 -30.57
CA ALA A 127 -36.65 9.74 -29.67
C ALA A 127 -36.95 8.37 -30.29
N ILE A 128 -37.43 8.34 -31.55
CA ILE A 128 -37.76 7.08 -32.26
C ILE A 128 -36.50 6.22 -32.47
N VAL A 129 -35.39 6.83 -32.93
CA VAL A 129 -34.11 6.13 -33.11
C VAL A 129 -33.56 5.63 -31.76
N GLY A 130 -33.67 6.43 -30.69
CA GLY A 130 -33.26 6.04 -29.34
C GLY A 130 -34.03 4.83 -28.81
N ILE A 131 -35.35 4.80 -28.98
CA ILE A 131 -36.21 3.68 -28.55
C ILE A 131 -35.89 2.42 -29.35
N ALA A 132 -35.74 2.53 -30.67
CA ALA A 132 -35.34 1.40 -31.53
C ALA A 132 -33.97 0.83 -31.13
N PHE A 133 -33.01 1.69 -30.78
CA PHE A 133 -31.67 1.29 -30.34
C PHE A 133 -31.70 0.56 -28.97
N VAL A 134 -32.51 1.03 -28.02
CA VAL A 134 -32.71 0.37 -26.72
C VAL A 134 -33.38 -1.00 -26.89
N ALA A 135 -34.37 -1.12 -27.77
CA ALA A 135 -35.02 -2.40 -28.08
C ALA A 135 -34.03 -3.41 -28.70
N LEU A 136 -33.23 -2.98 -29.69
CA LEU A 136 -32.19 -3.80 -30.32
C LEU A 136 -31.12 -4.28 -29.32
N ILE A 137 -30.67 -3.42 -28.42
CA ILE A 137 -29.71 -3.78 -27.37
C ILE A 137 -30.32 -4.81 -26.39
N SER A 138 -31.58 -4.62 -26.01
CA SER A 138 -32.29 -5.51 -25.10
C SER A 138 -32.47 -6.92 -25.68
N CYS A 139 -32.89 -7.04 -26.95
CA CYS A 139 -33.01 -8.32 -27.65
C CYS A 139 -31.66 -9.07 -27.77
N ASN A 140 -30.57 -8.33 -28.06
CA ASN A 140 -29.23 -8.91 -28.11
C ASN A 140 -28.73 -9.38 -26.73
N LEU A 141 -29.01 -8.63 -25.66
CA LEU A 141 -28.66 -9.01 -24.29
C LEU A 141 -29.38 -10.29 -23.82
N VAL A 142 -30.67 -10.42 -24.09
CA VAL A 142 -31.44 -11.64 -23.77
C VAL A 142 -30.90 -12.86 -24.53
N THR A 143 -30.58 -12.69 -25.81
CA THR A 143 -29.99 -13.74 -26.65
C THR A 143 -28.61 -14.16 -26.13
N PHE A 144 -27.76 -13.20 -25.75
CA PHE A 144 -26.44 -13.44 -25.18
C PHE A 144 -26.51 -14.16 -23.82
N TYR A 145 -27.49 -13.82 -22.97
CA TYR A 145 -27.68 -14.48 -21.68
C TYR A 145 -28.11 -15.95 -21.83
N LYS A 146 -29.07 -16.24 -22.72
CA LYS A 146 -29.51 -17.62 -23.00
C LYS A 146 -28.38 -18.49 -23.58
N LEU A 147 -27.56 -17.93 -24.47
CA LEU A 147 -26.37 -18.62 -24.99
C LEU A 147 -25.30 -18.86 -23.92
N ARG A 148 -25.17 -17.96 -22.93
CA ARG A 148 -24.23 -18.11 -21.81
C ARG A 148 -24.68 -19.21 -20.84
N GLU A 149 -25.95 -19.29 -20.48
CA GLU A 149 -26.48 -20.38 -19.63
C GLU A 149 -26.35 -21.76 -20.29
N ALA A 150 -26.65 -21.86 -21.59
CA ALA A 150 -26.46 -23.10 -22.36
C ALA A 150 -24.99 -23.57 -22.36
N ARG A 151 -24.03 -22.63 -22.42
CA ARG A 151 -22.59 -22.95 -22.29
C ARG A 151 -22.19 -23.39 -20.88
N MET A 152 -22.74 -22.77 -19.84
CA MET A 152 -22.39 -23.10 -18.45
C MET A 152 -22.93 -24.47 -18.03
N THR A 153 -24.14 -24.83 -18.47
CA THR A 153 -24.75 -26.15 -18.21
C THR A 153 -24.01 -27.29 -18.92
N MET A 154 -23.59 -27.11 -20.18
CA MET A 154 -22.75 -28.11 -20.87
C MET A 154 -21.35 -28.24 -20.24
N GLY A 155 -20.76 -27.14 -19.74
CA GLY A 155 -19.44 -27.17 -19.11
C GLY A 155 -19.38 -27.95 -17.80
N ALA A 156 -20.47 -27.98 -17.03
CA ALA A 156 -20.55 -28.70 -15.76
C ALA A 156 -20.62 -30.24 -15.94
N ALA A 157 -21.24 -30.72 -17.03
CA ALA A 157 -21.39 -32.15 -17.31
C ALA A 157 -20.08 -32.85 -17.73
N ALA A 158 -19.06 -32.09 -18.16
CA ALA A 158 -17.83 -32.63 -18.75
C ALA A 158 -16.68 -32.90 -17.76
N LYS A 159 -16.78 -32.48 -16.48
CA LYS A 159 -15.68 -32.58 -15.49
C LYS A 159 -15.86 -33.61 -14.38
N GLY A 160 -16.89 -34.46 -14.44
CA GLY A 160 -17.17 -35.47 -13.42
C GLY A 160 -17.06 -36.91 -13.91
N ARG A 161 -15.85 -37.44 -14.15
CA ARG A 161 -15.59 -38.89 -14.37
C ARG A 161 -14.10 -39.26 -14.30
N THR A 162 -13.64 -39.78 -13.15
CA THR A 162 -12.62 -40.85 -13.01
C THR A 162 -12.52 -41.37 -11.55
N SER A 163 -12.66 -42.70 -11.37
CA SER A 163 -12.23 -43.57 -10.23
C SER A 163 -12.29 -43.05 -8.76
N THR A 164 -13.17 -43.52 -7.84
CA THR A 164 -13.25 -44.82 -7.10
C THR A 164 -12.01 -45.18 -6.25
N SER A 165 -12.06 -45.76 -5.02
CA SER A 165 -13.07 -46.07 -3.96
C SER A 165 -12.30 -46.77 -2.77
N PRO A 166 -12.86 -47.36 -1.68
CA PRO A 166 -14.19 -47.28 -1.01
C PRO A 166 -14.10 -46.91 0.51
N PRO A 167 -15.22 -46.79 1.27
CA PRO A 167 -15.23 -46.44 2.71
C PRO A 167 -15.43 -47.64 3.66
N SER A 168 -15.04 -47.51 4.94
CA SER A 168 -15.38 -48.50 5.98
C SER A 168 -15.74 -47.93 7.37
N LYS A 169 -17.01 -48.14 7.74
CA LYS A 169 -17.57 -48.45 9.08
C LYS A 169 -17.54 -47.40 10.20
N GLU A 170 -18.77 -47.10 10.62
CA GLU A 170 -19.13 -46.50 11.91
C GLU A 170 -18.67 -47.33 13.12
N ARG A 171 -18.54 -46.68 14.29
CA ARG A 171 -18.90 -47.30 15.57
C ARG A 171 -19.35 -46.27 16.60
N HIS A 172 -20.61 -46.38 17.02
CA HIS A 172 -21.12 -45.72 18.24
C HIS A 172 -20.42 -46.25 19.49
N SER A 173 -20.22 -45.38 20.49
CA SER A 173 -20.50 -45.72 21.89
C SER A 173 -20.97 -44.48 22.68
N LYS A 174 -21.62 -44.69 23.82
CA LYS A 174 -22.37 -43.66 24.57
C LYS A 174 -21.82 -43.49 26.00
N ARG A 175 -22.09 -42.28 26.55
CA ARG A 175 -22.66 -42.01 27.91
C ARG A 175 -21.74 -41.72 29.12
N ARG A 176 -22.31 -40.80 29.94
CA ARG A 176 -22.12 -40.51 31.39
C ARG A 176 -20.87 -39.69 31.77
N THR A 177 -20.89 -38.52 32.44
CA THR A 177 -21.74 -37.75 33.41
C THR A 177 -21.05 -37.63 34.77
N THR A 178 -20.66 -36.39 35.11
CA THR A 178 -20.67 -35.73 36.45
C THR A 178 -20.20 -36.49 37.71
N GLU A 179 -19.23 -35.95 38.46
CA GLU A 179 -19.50 -35.37 39.81
C GLU A 179 -18.33 -34.59 40.50
N ASN A 180 -18.66 -33.40 41.00
CA ASN A 180 -18.44 -32.84 42.36
C ASN A 180 -17.08 -32.61 43.09
N MET A 181 -16.92 -31.34 43.54
CA MET A 181 -16.69 -30.85 44.93
C MET A 181 -15.34 -30.24 45.46
N ARG A 182 -15.43 -28.92 45.78
CA ARG A 182 -15.18 -28.23 47.08
C ARG A 182 -13.79 -27.67 47.55
N ASN A 183 -13.77 -26.32 47.70
CA ASN A 183 -13.48 -25.50 48.92
C ASN A 183 -12.07 -25.53 49.60
N ARG A 184 -11.43 -24.45 50.13
CA ARG A 184 -11.92 -23.28 50.93
C ARG A 184 -10.74 -22.36 51.42
N ARG A 185 -10.95 -21.02 51.53
CA ARG A 185 -10.47 -20.05 52.59
C ARG A 185 -8.94 -19.73 52.72
N ASN A 186 -8.44 -18.60 53.31
CA ASN A 186 -9.06 -17.44 54.02
C ASN A 186 -8.14 -16.18 54.15
N ARG A 187 -8.75 -14.96 54.13
CA ARG A 187 -8.51 -13.72 54.94
C ARG A 187 -7.10 -13.25 55.40
N LYS A 188 -6.84 -11.92 55.28
CA LYS A 188 -6.90 -10.94 56.41
C LYS A 188 -6.87 -9.45 55.98
N VAL A 189 -7.24 -8.56 56.90
CA VAL A 189 -7.41 -7.08 56.78
C VAL A 189 -6.67 -6.38 57.92
N ARG A 190 -6.18 -5.13 57.72
CA ARG A 190 -5.92 -4.14 58.79
C ARG A 190 -5.90 -2.70 58.25
N THR A 191 -6.15 -1.73 59.13
CA THR A 191 -6.35 -0.29 58.87
C THR A 191 -5.47 0.56 59.80
N PHE A 192 -4.96 1.72 59.35
CA PHE A 192 -5.26 3.08 59.88
C PHE A 192 -4.27 4.20 59.43
N SER A 193 -4.84 5.40 59.26
CA SER A 193 -4.30 6.77 59.52
C SER A 193 -3.14 7.43 58.72
N ASN A 194 -3.47 8.66 58.27
CA ASN A 194 -2.67 9.89 58.13
C ASN A 194 -1.87 10.21 56.84
N VAL A 195 -2.09 11.43 56.34
CA VAL A 195 -1.39 12.19 55.28
C VAL A 195 -1.40 13.68 55.72
N PRO A 196 -0.51 14.59 55.25
CA PRO A 196 -0.90 15.43 54.09
C PRO A 196 0.24 16.06 53.20
N LYS A 197 -0.01 16.10 51.87
CA LYS A 197 0.29 17.21 50.89
C LYS A 197 1.79 17.57 50.59
N CYS A 198 2.20 18.28 49.51
CA CYS A 198 1.53 18.85 48.32
C CYS A 198 2.42 18.83 47.01
N SER A 199 2.20 19.74 46.04
CA SER A 199 2.43 19.58 44.57
C SER A 199 3.32 20.62 43.85
N TRP A 200 3.92 20.24 42.70
CA TRP A 200 4.54 21.19 41.73
C TRP A 200 4.04 21.06 40.27
N ARG A 201 3.85 22.21 39.59
CA ARG A 201 3.94 22.35 38.12
C ARG A 201 4.16 23.83 37.72
N SER A 202 5.12 24.10 36.80
CA SER A 202 5.39 25.36 36.05
C SER A 202 5.66 26.64 36.86
N GLU A 203 6.55 27.59 36.48
CA GLU A 203 7.45 27.74 35.31
C GLU A 203 8.56 28.79 35.60
N MET A 204 9.70 28.69 34.89
CA MET A 204 10.71 29.73 34.52
C MET A 204 11.61 30.50 35.55
N GLU A 205 12.89 30.55 35.13
CA GLU A 205 13.98 31.56 35.35
C GLU A 205 14.84 31.64 36.64
N ASN A 206 16.13 31.31 36.41
CA ASN A 206 17.40 31.76 37.01
C ASN A 206 17.88 31.41 38.45
N ASP A 207 19.17 31.04 38.46
CA ASP A 207 20.21 31.05 39.50
C ASP A 207 20.14 30.17 40.78
N GLN A 208 20.95 29.10 40.70
CA GLN A 208 21.98 28.66 41.66
C GLN A 208 21.66 28.47 43.17
N SER A 209 21.93 27.22 43.60
CA SER A 209 22.37 26.74 44.93
C SER A 209 21.38 25.98 45.86
N SER A 210 21.88 24.83 46.35
CA SER A 210 21.61 24.10 47.61
C SER A 210 20.19 23.68 48.05
N LEU A 211 20.09 22.35 48.28
CA LEU A 211 19.53 21.65 49.46
C LEU A 211 18.03 21.83 49.87
N ASP A 212 17.36 20.68 49.91
CA ASP A 212 16.35 20.17 50.88
C ASP A 212 15.13 21.00 51.36
N SER A 213 14.03 20.23 51.52
CA SER A 213 12.86 20.40 52.41
C SER A 213 11.58 21.14 51.92
N ASP A 214 10.47 20.40 52.10
CA ASP A 214 9.07 20.76 52.43
C ASP A 214 8.30 21.88 51.68
N GLN A 215 7.30 21.43 50.90
CA GLN A 215 6.12 22.23 50.57
C GLN A 215 4.96 21.96 51.54
N SER A 216 4.32 23.03 52.03
CA SER A 216 3.06 22.95 52.75
C SER A 216 1.83 23.15 51.84
N SER A 217 0.65 23.18 52.45
CA SER A 217 -0.62 22.84 51.81
C SER A 217 -1.47 23.99 51.27
N CYS A 218 -2.18 23.75 50.16
CA CYS A 218 -3.54 24.28 49.98
C CYS A 218 -4.48 23.22 49.36
N SER A 219 -5.79 23.43 49.41
CA SER A 219 -6.82 22.38 49.25
C SER A 219 -7.72 22.54 48.02
N PHE A 220 -8.10 21.41 47.41
CA PHE A 220 -9.30 21.30 46.57
C PHE A 220 -10.14 20.08 46.98
N ALA A 221 -11.46 20.19 46.81
CA ALA A 221 -12.43 19.21 47.31
C ALA A 221 -12.43 17.90 46.49
N SER A 222 -12.54 16.76 47.18
CA SER A 222 -12.59 15.44 46.55
C SER A 222 -14.01 15.06 46.11
N THR A 223 -14.26 15.04 44.81
CA THR A 223 -15.31 14.21 44.23
C THR A 223 -14.86 12.74 44.26
N THR A 224 -15.78 11.84 44.61
CA THR A 224 -15.53 10.41 44.73
C THR A 224 -15.17 9.78 43.38
N THR A 225 -13.96 9.25 43.25
CA THR A 225 -13.54 8.44 42.11
C THR A 225 -14.23 7.08 42.13
N THR A 226 -15.14 6.84 41.18
CA THR A 226 -15.53 5.49 40.79
C THR A 226 -14.42 4.84 39.96
N ASN A 227 -14.30 3.50 39.96
CA ASN A 227 -13.37 2.84 39.05
C ASN A 227 -13.73 3.18 37.59
N PRO A 228 -12.76 3.37 36.69
CA PRO A 228 -13.03 3.58 35.26
C PRO A 228 -13.90 2.45 34.66
N THR A 229 -13.70 1.21 35.13
CA THR A 229 -14.51 0.04 34.75
C THR A 229 -15.98 0.15 35.14
N ASP A 230 -16.29 0.78 36.28
CA ASP A 230 -17.67 0.94 36.77
C ASP A 230 -18.40 2.07 36.00
N GLU A 231 -17.66 3.09 35.58
CA GLU A 231 -18.20 4.17 34.75
C GLU A 231 -18.45 3.68 33.30
N VAL A 232 -17.50 2.92 32.73
CA VAL A 232 -17.67 2.21 31.46
C VAL A 232 -18.86 1.26 31.50
N ALA A 233 -19.01 0.46 32.56
CA ALA A 233 -20.14 -0.47 32.72
C ALA A 233 -21.49 0.27 32.85
N LYS A 234 -21.52 1.41 33.55
CA LYS A 234 -22.73 2.25 33.66
C LYS A 234 -23.12 2.90 32.34
N VAL A 235 -22.16 3.41 31.58
CA VAL A 235 -22.40 4.01 30.24
C VAL A 235 -22.92 2.95 29.27
N MET A 236 -22.30 1.75 29.27
CA MET A 236 -22.77 0.59 28.50
C MET A 236 -24.18 0.12 28.89
N ALA A 237 -24.56 0.26 30.16
CA ALA A 237 -25.91 -0.06 30.64
C ALA A 237 -26.94 1.04 30.35
N ALA A 238 -26.51 2.31 30.29
CA ALA A 238 -27.40 3.46 30.06
C ALA A 238 -27.74 3.69 28.57
N GLY A 239 -26.93 3.20 27.64
CA GLY A 239 -27.12 3.40 26.19
C GLY A 239 -28.20 2.53 25.51
N GLY A 240 -28.98 1.77 26.30
CA GLY A 240 -29.77 0.62 25.83
C GLY A 240 -28.88 -0.51 25.32
N SER A 241 -29.42 -1.71 25.08
CA SER A 241 -28.60 -2.73 24.42
C SER A 241 -28.25 -2.26 23.01
N PHE A 242 -26.96 -2.26 22.68
CA PHE A 242 -26.49 -2.00 21.31
C PHE A 242 -27.19 -2.92 20.31
N THR A 243 -27.57 -4.15 20.68
CA THR A 243 -28.28 -5.08 19.78
C THR A 243 -29.79 -4.82 19.68
N GLU A 244 -30.39 -3.97 20.51
CA GLU A 244 -31.84 -3.67 20.53
C GLU A 244 -32.23 -2.39 19.77
N ARG A 245 -31.26 -1.58 19.29
CA ARG A 245 -31.57 -0.38 18.49
C ARG A 245 -32.24 -0.76 17.16
N SER A 246 -33.27 -0.02 16.77
CA SER A 246 -33.85 -0.14 15.42
C SER A 246 -32.81 0.18 14.34
N LEU A 247 -33.00 -0.33 13.13
CA LEU A 247 -32.10 -0.10 12.00
C LEU A 247 -31.94 1.40 11.73
N ASP A 248 -33.03 2.17 11.73
CA ASP A 248 -33.04 3.60 11.46
C ASP A 248 -32.15 4.38 12.43
N ARG A 249 -32.23 4.09 13.74
CA ARG A 249 -31.38 4.73 14.75
C ARG A 249 -29.89 4.38 14.59
N ARG A 250 -29.56 3.23 14.00
CA ARG A 250 -28.17 2.86 13.69
C ARG A 250 -27.67 3.49 12.40
N ILE A 251 -28.55 3.79 11.45
CA ILE A 251 -28.18 4.55 10.25
C ILE A 251 -27.92 6.02 10.64
N GLU A 252 -28.78 6.59 11.48
CA GLU A 252 -28.63 7.95 12.01
C GLU A 252 -27.37 8.11 12.88
N MET A 253 -27.10 7.16 13.78
CA MET A 253 -25.91 7.17 14.64
C MET A 253 -25.39 5.73 14.89
N PRO A 254 -24.47 5.22 14.05
CA PRO A 254 -23.96 3.84 14.16
C PRO A 254 -23.30 3.50 15.50
N MET A 255 -22.68 4.51 16.12
CA MET A 255 -22.07 4.46 17.44
C MET A 255 -22.33 5.81 18.12
N THR A 256 -22.80 5.80 19.37
CA THR A 256 -23.01 7.03 20.15
C THR A 256 -21.67 7.65 20.57
N GLU A 257 -21.65 8.96 20.84
CA GLU A 257 -20.46 9.66 21.36
C GLU A 257 -19.89 8.98 22.60
N ASN A 258 -20.75 8.53 23.51
CA ASN A 258 -20.37 7.82 24.72
C ASN A 258 -19.74 6.44 24.44
N GLU A 259 -20.29 5.66 23.50
CA GLU A 259 -19.69 4.41 23.06
C GLU A 259 -18.34 4.64 22.37
N PHE A 260 -18.22 5.69 21.56
CA PHE A 260 -16.98 6.08 20.92
C PHE A 260 -15.91 6.48 21.96
N ILE A 261 -16.26 7.26 22.98
CA ILE A 261 -15.34 7.62 24.08
C ILE A 261 -14.86 6.36 24.82
N VAL A 262 -15.74 5.40 25.10
CA VAL A 262 -15.39 4.12 25.76
C VAL A 262 -14.48 3.26 24.86
N ALA A 263 -14.80 3.14 23.57
CA ALA A 263 -13.97 2.42 22.61
C ALA A 263 -12.58 3.06 22.48
N MET A 264 -12.51 4.38 22.35
CA MET A 264 -11.25 5.12 22.26
C MET A 264 -10.40 5.02 23.53
N LYS A 265 -11.00 5.06 24.73
CA LYS A 265 -10.27 4.76 25.99
C LYS A 265 -9.61 3.37 25.93
N SER A 266 -10.35 2.36 25.49
CA SER A 266 -9.87 0.97 25.36
C SER A 266 -8.71 0.85 24.35
N VAL A 267 -8.82 1.53 23.20
CA VAL A 267 -7.75 1.57 22.17
C VAL A 267 -6.51 2.31 22.69
N ILE A 268 -6.67 3.42 23.42
CA ILE A 268 -5.55 4.17 24.03
C ILE A 268 -4.84 3.31 25.08
N GLU A 269 -5.58 2.61 25.94
CA GLU A 269 -5.01 1.67 26.92
C GLU A 269 -4.20 0.56 26.25
N PHE A 270 -4.73 -0.03 25.16
CA PHE A 270 -3.99 -0.99 24.34
C PHE A 270 -2.70 -0.41 23.75
N ILE A 271 -2.75 0.79 23.14
CA ILE A 271 -1.57 1.45 22.55
C ILE A 271 -0.49 1.68 23.62
N ILE A 272 -0.87 2.26 24.77
CA ILE A 272 0.07 2.54 25.85
C ILE A 272 0.70 1.25 26.38
N GLU A 273 -0.07 0.17 26.52
CA GLU A 273 0.43 -1.13 26.98
C GLU A 273 1.33 -1.82 25.92
N TYR A 274 0.94 -1.77 24.65
CA TYR A 274 1.69 -2.33 23.51
C TYR A 274 3.09 -1.72 23.43
N TYR A 275 3.18 -0.39 23.49
CA TYR A 275 4.48 0.28 23.50
C TYR A 275 5.21 0.08 24.84
N ARG A 276 4.55 0.20 26.00
CA ARG A 276 5.21 0.04 27.31
C ARG A 276 5.88 -1.33 27.47
N ASN A 277 5.23 -2.40 27.02
CA ASN A 277 5.67 -3.78 27.18
C ASN A 277 5.84 -4.45 25.79
N PRO A 278 6.84 -4.07 24.98
CA PRO A 278 6.96 -4.54 23.59
C PRO A 278 7.29 -6.04 23.47
N THR A 279 7.75 -6.66 24.57
CA THR A 279 8.03 -8.10 24.71
C THR A 279 6.84 -8.93 25.19
N LYS A 280 5.67 -8.31 25.42
CA LYS A 280 4.43 -8.99 25.82
C LYS A 280 3.90 -9.94 24.75
N TYR A 281 4.16 -9.63 23.48
CA TYR A 281 3.78 -10.42 22.32
C TYR A 281 5.05 -11.06 21.73
N PRO A 282 4.98 -12.30 21.20
CA PRO A 282 6.14 -12.92 20.56
C PRO A 282 6.57 -12.13 19.33
N VAL A 283 7.88 -12.01 19.08
CA VAL A 283 8.43 -11.19 17.98
C VAL A 283 7.90 -11.61 16.59
N SER A 284 7.62 -12.90 16.42
CA SER A 284 7.03 -13.50 15.21
C SER A 284 5.86 -14.39 15.57
N THR A 285 5.08 -14.75 14.56
CA THR A 285 3.91 -15.62 14.70
C THR A 285 4.23 -17.07 14.30
N THR A 286 3.53 -18.02 14.90
CA THR A 286 3.56 -19.45 14.59
C THR A 286 2.38 -19.88 13.71
N ILE A 287 1.50 -18.95 13.28
CA ILE A 287 0.34 -19.31 12.44
C ILE A 287 0.77 -19.68 11.02
N ARG A 288 -0.03 -20.55 10.39
CA ARG A 288 0.18 -21.04 9.02
C ARG A 288 -0.70 -20.25 8.03
N PRO A 289 -0.42 -20.34 6.72
CA PRO A 289 -1.28 -19.76 5.70
C PRO A 289 -2.75 -20.19 5.87
N ASN A 290 -3.65 -19.21 5.77
CA ASN A 290 -5.10 -19.31 5.99
C ASN A 290 -5.58 -19.52 7.44
N ASP A 291 -4.71 -19.61 8.47
CA ASP A 291 -5.18 -19.85 9.84
C ASP A 291 -6.10 -18.72 10.36
N ILE A 292 -5.84 -17.43 10.08
CA ILE A 292 -6.78 -16.32 10.40
C ILE A 292 -8.05 -16.41 9.54
N PHE A 293 -7.90 -16.64 8.24
CA PHE A 293 -9.03 -16.74 7.30
C PHE A 293 -10.04 -17.82 7.71
N ASN A 294 -9.56 -18.94 8.27
CA ASN A 294 -10.38 -20.04 8.76
C ASN A 294 -10.96 -19.82 10.16
N GLN A 295 -10.45 -18.87 10.95
CA GLN A 295 -10.99 -18.50 12.26
C GLN A 295 -12.14 -17.48 12.14
N LEU A 296 -12.13 -16.64 11.11
CA LEU A 296 -13.18 -15.65 10.86
C LEU A 296 -14.41 -16.26 10.18
N PRO A 297 -15.62 -15.72 10.42
CA PRO A 297 -16.82 -16.09 9.68
C PRO A 297 -16.64 -15.95 8.17
N GLN A 298 -17.04 -16.98 7.41
CA GLN A 298 -16.92 -17.01 5.93
C GLN A 298 -17.91 -16.10 5.20
N LYS A 299 -18.74 -15.36 5.95
CA LYS A 299 -19.68 -14.34 5.48
C LYS A 299 -19.60 -13.16 6.44
N ALA A 300 -19.78 -11.94 5.92
CA ALA A 300 -20.03 -10.78 6.77
C ALA A 300 -21.30 -11.01 7.62
N PRO A 301 -21.35 -10.49 8.86
CA PRO A 301 -22.51 -10.67 9.72
C PRO A 301 -23.70 -9.86 9.20
N GLU A 302 -24.89 -10.46 9.19
CA GLU A 302 -26.15 -9.77 8.80
C GLU A 302 -26.59 -8.75 9.86
N ASN A 303 -26.21 -8.98 11.12
CA ASN A 303 -26.53 -8.13 12.26
C ASN A 303 -25.25 -7.51 12.83
N PRO A 304 -25.26 -6.23 13.25
CA PRO A 304 -24.07 -5.57 13.78
C PRO A 304 -23.63 -6.14 15.13
N GLU A 305 -22.33 -6.25 15.31
CA GLU A 305 -21.68 -6.76 16.51
C GLU A 305 -21.18 -5.62 17.41
N ARG A 306 -21.07 -5.88 18.71
CA ARG A 306 -20.59 -4.89 19.67
C ARG A 306 -19.08 -4.68 19.53
N PHE A 307 -18.60 -3.47 19.78
CA PHE A 307 -17.17 -3.16 19.72
C PHE A 307 -16.30 -4.04 20.65
N ASP A 308 -16.80 -4.40 21.83
CA ASP A 308 -16.06 -5.28 22.77
C ASP A 308 -15.84 -6.70 22.22
N ALA A 309 -16.80 -7.25 21.48
CA ALA A 309 -16.63 -8.51 20.75
C ALA A 309 -15.58 -8.36 19.62
N VAL A 310 -15.72 -7.34 18.76
CA VAL A 310 -14.78 -7.08 17.66
C VAL A 310 -13.35 -6.83 18.15
N PHE A 311 -13.20 -6.13 19.28
CA PHE A 311 -11.90 -5.87 19.90
C PHE A 311 -11.31 -7.12 20.60
N THR A 312 -12.17 -8.04 21.05
CA THR A 312 -11.74 -9.37 21.52
C THR A 312 -11.18 -10.19 20.35
N ASP A 313 -11.87 -10.24 19.21
CA ASP A 313 -11.38 -10.92 17.99
C ASP A 313 -10.09 -10.31 17.47
N PHE A 314 -9.94 -8.98 17.55
CA PHE A 314 -8.66 -8.32 17.27
C PHE A 314 -7.52 -8.87 18.15
N HIS A 315 -7.75 -9.05 19.45
CA HIS A 315 -6.74 -9.60 20.37
C HIS A 315 -6.49 -11.10 20.19
N GLU A 316 -7.54 -11.90 19.99
CA GLU A 316 -7.45 -13.36 19.99
C GLU A 316 -7.09 -13.95 18.62
N ILE A 317 -7.55 -13.32 17.53
CA ILE A 317 -7.37 -13.82 16.16
C ILE A 317 -6.33 -12.98 15.41
N ILE A 318 -6.53 -11.67 15.32
CA ILE A 318 -5.75 -10.81 14.40
C ILE A 318 -4.33 -10.56 14.94
N LEU A 319 -4.21 -10.04 16.16
CA LEU A 319 -2.94 -9.63 16.77
C LEU A 319 -1.95 -10.80 16.92
N ARG A 320 -2.45 -12.04 17.06
CA ARG A 320 -1.62 -13.25 17.11
C ARG A 320 -0.95 -13.58 15.77
N GLY A 321 -1.51 -13.14 14.65
CA GLY A 321 -0.88 -13.26 13.32
C GLY A 321 0.06 -12.11 12.97
N CYS A 322 0.12 -11.05 13.76
CA CYS A 322 1.01 -9.94 13.52
C CYS A 322 2.45 -10.28 13.91
N ILE A 323 3.39 -10.08 12.98
CA ILE A 323 4.82 -9.96 13.29
C ILE A 323 5.03 -8.62 14.02
N GLN A 324 5.79 -8.62 15.10
CA GLN A 324 5.89 -7.48 16.00
C GLN A 324 7.10 -6.60 15.62
N TRP A 325 6.91 -5.74 14.62
CA TRP A 325 7.93 -4.81 14.10
C TRP A 325 8.47 -3.81 15.15
N GLN A 326 7.80 -3.65 16.30
CA GLN A 326 8.24 -2.80 17.42
C GLN A 326 8.81 -3.62 18.59
N HIS A 327 9.18 -4.89 18.39
CA HIS A 327 9.79 -5.73 19.41
C HIS A 327 11.33 -5.57 19.42
N PRO A 328 12.01 -5.51 20.58
CA PRO A 328 13.48 -5.34 20.67
C PRO A 328 14.34 -6.48 20.09
N ARG A 329 13.71 -7.50 19.49
CA ARG A 329 14.35 -8.70 18.89
C ARG A 329 14.02 -8.84 17.40
N PHE A 330 13.37 -7.82 16.83
CA PHE A 330 13.12 -7.70 15.40
C PHE A 330 14.28 -6.90 14.81
N HIS A 331 15.07 -7.53 13.93
CA HIS A 331 16.26 -6.97 13.31
C HIS A 331 16.22 -7.07 11.77
N ALA A 332 15.04 -7.36 11.24
CA ALA A 332 14.75 -7.55 9.83
C ALA A 332 14.49 -6.23 9.09
N PHE A 333 14.69 -6.25 7.77
CA PHE A 333 14.41 -5.13 6.85
C PHE A 333 15.17 -3.84 7.20
N PHE A 334 14.51 -2.85 7.80
CA PHE A 334 15.09 -1.55 8.12
C PHE A 334 14.50 -1.06 9.44
N PRO A 335 15.19 -0.14 10.15
CA PRO A 335 14.58 0.67 11.19
C PRO A 335 13.20 1.19 10.80
N CYS A 336 12.25 1.04 11.73
CA CYS A 336 10.83 1.27 11.51
C CYS A 336 10.11 1.77 12.78
N GLY A 337 10.87 2.38 13.70
CA GLY A 337 10.37 2.87 14.97
C GLY A 337 9.20 3.85 14.80
N ARG A 338 8.27 3.86 15.75
CA ARG A 338 7.06 4.69 15.72
C ARG A 338 7.06 5.69 16.87
N SER A 339 6.23 6.73 16.74
CA SER A 339 6.13 7.81 17.73
C SER A 339 4.67 8.14 18.06
N TYR A 340 4.40 8.59 19.28
CA TYR A 340 3.05 9.02 19.65
C TYR A 340 2.53 10.22 18.82
N PRO A 341 3.34 11.24 18.45
CA PRO A 341 2.90 12.30 17.55
C PRO A 341 2.41 11.82 16.18
N ASP A 342 2.97 10.74 15.66
CA ASP A 342 2.52 10.12 14.40
C ASP A 342 1.15 9.42 14.56
N ILE A 343 0.93 8.70 15.68
CA ILE A 343 -0.37 8.10 16.00
C ILE A 343 -1.45 9.17 16.21
N LEU A 344 -1.11 10.27 16.89
CA LEU A 344 -1.98 11.43 17.05
C LEU A 344 -2.30 12.09 15.71
N ALA A 345 -1.32 12.21 14.81
CA ALA A 345 -1.53 12.74 13.47
C ALA A 345 -2.48 11.85 12.65
N GLU A 346 -2.30 10.53 12.60
CA GLU A 346 -3.22 9.63 11.88
C GLU A 346 -4.63 9.63 12.47
N THR A 347 -4.77 9.82 13.79
CA THR A 347 -6.07 10.03 14.44
C THR A 347 -6.74 11.29 13.92
N LEU A 348 -6.03 12.43 13.91
CA LEU A 348 -6.55 13.71 13.38
C LEU A 348 -6.86 13.66 11.88
N ILE A 349 -5.99 13.05 11.07
CA ILE A 349 -6.22 12.85 9.62
C ILE A 349 -7.52 12.06 9.39
N SER A 350 -7.74 11.01 10.18
CA SER A 350 -8.91 10.15 10.06
C SER A 350 -10.18 10.83 10.57
N SER A 351 -10.11 11.64 11.63
CA SER A 351 -11.23 12.46 12.13
C SER A 351 -11.64 13.58 11.17
N LEU A 352 -10.68 14.18 10.45
CA LEU A 352 -10.97 15.24 9.48
C LEU A 352 -11.63 14.71 8.20
N GLY A 353 -11.31 13.48 7.78
CA GLY A 353 -11.86 12.86 6.56
C GLY A 353 -11.56 13.62 5.27
N THR A 354 -10.61 14.57 5.28
CA THR A 354 -10.38 15.52 4.19
C THR A 354 -9.60 14.92 3.03
N VAL A 355 -9.89 15.44 1.83
CA VAL A 355 -9.37 14.95 0.56
C VAL A 355 -8.62 16.07 -0.17
N GLY A 356 -7.35 15.84 -0.48
CA GLY A 356 -6.55 16.70 -1.36
C GLY A 356 -6.61 16.20 -2.80
N ILE A 357 -7.17 17.01 -3.70
CA ILE A 357 -7.21 16.76 -5.16
C ILE A 357 -6.66 18.00 -5.87
N THR A 358 -7.37 19.11 -5.71
CA THR A 358 -6.98 20.46 -6.15
C THR A 358 -6.73 21.35 -4.93
N TRP A 359 -6.04 22.47 -5.12
CA TRP A 359 -5.93 23.48 -4.04
C TRP A 359 -7.31 23.92 -3.55
N ALA A 360 -8.25 24.16 -4.47
CA ALA A 360 -9.61 24.62 -4.11
C ALA A 360 -10.43 23.58 -3.35
N ALA A 361 -10.14 22.28 -3.50
CA ALA A 361 -10.80 21.22 -2.74
C ALA A 361 -10.28 21.16 -1.28
N ASN A 362 -8.98 21.40 -1.07
CA ASN A 362 -8.43 21.58 0.27
C ASN A 362 -7.12 22.40 0.27
N PRO A 363 -7.18 23.71 0.60
CA PRO A 363 -5.99 24.56 0.64
C PRO A 363 -4.98 24.10 1.69
N ALA A 364 -5.46 23.72 2.88
CA ALA A 364 -4.61 23.35 4.02
C ALA A 364 -3.77 22.09 3.74
N ILE A 365 -4.32 21.06 3.08
CA ILE A 365 -3.53 19.90 2.65
C ILE A 365 -2.42 20.34 1.69
N THR A 366 -2.77 21.16 0.70
CA THR A 366 -1.87 21.59 -0.38
C THR A 366 -0.72 22.45 0.12
N GLU A 367 -1.02 23.49 0.90
CA GLU A 367 -0.02 24.43 1.42
C GLU A 367 0.87 23.80 2.49
N LEU A 368 0.32 22.88 3.30
CA LEU A 368 1.13 22.13 4.26
C LEU A 368 1.99 21.07 3.56
N ASP A 369 1.55 20.42 2.46
CA ASP A 369 2.41 19.52 1.65
C ASP A 369 3.63 20.29 1.15
N ALA A 370 3.43 21.46 0.52
CA ALA A 370 4.52 22.31 0.05
C ALA A 370 5.44 22.82 1.17
N THR A 371 4.87 23.22 2.30
CA THR A 371 5.65 23.67 3.48
C THR A 371 6.49 22.53 4.06
N MET A 372 5.94 21.32 4.18
CA MET A 372 6.66 20.15 4.70
C MET A 372 7.73 19.65 3.73
N VAL A 373 7.49 19.68 2.42
CA VAL A 373 8.49 19.42 1.37
C VAL A 373 9.70 20.37 1.53
N ASN A 374 9.46 21.67 1.76
CA ASN A 374 10.54 22.63 1.99
C ASN A 374 11.24 22.44 3.35
N TRP A 375 10.50 22.20 4.44
CA TRP A 375 11.08 21.97 5.77
C TRP A 375 11.96 20.72 5.81
N LEU A 376 11.46 19.60 5.27
CA LEU A 376 12.22 18.36 5.15
C LEU A 376 13.42 18.52 4.23
N GLY A 377 13.25 19.19 3.08
CA GLY A 377 14.34 19.43 2.14
C GLY A 377 15.53 20.10 2.82
N ARG A 378 15.30 21.23 3.49
CA ARG A 378 16.35 21.95 4.24
C ARG A 378 16.89 21.16 5.43
N ALA A 379 16.05 20.39 6.12
CA ALA A 379 16.49 19.54 7.23
C ALA A 379 17.45 18.41 6.77
N LEU A 380 17.19 17.82 5.60
CA LEU A 380 17.98 16.73 5.01
C LEU A 380 19.13 17.22 4.11
N GLY A 381 19.29 18.54 3.92
CA GLY A 381 20.35 19.10 3.06
C GLY A 381 20.06 18.97 1.55
N ILE A 382 18.79 18.82 1.16
CA ILE A 382 18.39 18.86 -0.25
C ILE A 382 18.65 20.28 -0.80
N PRO A 383 19.30 20.44 -1.98
CA PRO A 383 19.63 21.76 -2.52
C PRO A 383 18.39 22.62 -2.81
N GLU A 384 18.51 23.93 -2.62
CA GLU A 384 17.36 24.87 -2.69
C GLU A 384 16.70 24.90 -4.09
N CYS A 385 17.39 24.49 -5.16
CA CYS A 385 16.83 24.33 -6.52
C CYS A 385 15.77 23.22 -6.65
N PHE A 386 15.65 22.33 -5.67
CA PHE A 386 14.61 21.30 -5.59
C PHE A 386 13.39 21.72 -4.76
N LEU A 387 13.44 22.87 -4.09
CA LEU A 387 12.41 23.33 -3.17
C LEU A 387 11.44 24.28 -3.87
N PHE A 388 10.26 24.48 -3.28
CA PHE A 388 9.33 25.51 -3.75
C PHE A 388 9.88 26.90 -3.42
N GLN A 389 10.20 27.66 -4.46
CA GLN A 389 10.72 29.03 -4.38
C GLN A 389 9.67 30.07 -4.80
N GLY A 390 9.84 31.32 -4.36
CA GLY A 390 8.97 32.44 -4.69
C GLY A 390 7.63 32.43 -3.93
N VAL A 391 6.73 33.35 -4.29
CA VAL A 391 5.42 33.51 -3.63
C VAL A 391 4.38 32.54 -4.19
N ASP A 392 4.40 32.27 -5.51
CA ASP A 392 3.55 31.26 -6.15
C ASP A 392 4.34 29.96 -6.35
N THR A 393 4.07 28.96 -5.51
CA THR A 393 4.67 27.63 -5.58
C THR A 393 4.40 26.91 -6.92
N CYS A 394 3.41 27.33 -7.71
CA CYS A 394 3.14 26.80 -9.05
C CYS A 394 4.19 27.20 -10.08
N GLN A 395 4.81 28.38 -9.90
CA GLN A 395 5.72 28.98 -10.86
C GLN A 395 7.19 28.63 -10.60
N SER A 396 7.52 28.07 -9.44
CA SER A 396 8.89 27.61 -9.15
C SER A 396 9.36 26.53 -10.14
N GLU A 397 10.67 26.47 -10.37
CA GLU A 397 11.31 25.40 -11.13
C GLU A 397 11.45 24.13 -10.30
N GLY A 398 11.82 24.31 -9.02
CA GLY A 398 11.87 23.27 -8.00
C GLY A 398 10.53 23.03 -7.32
N GLY A 399 10.37 21.86 -6.71
CA GLY A 399 9.21 21.51 -5.89
C GLY A 399 9.14 20.03 -5.60
N GLY A 400 8.11 19.61 -4.88
CA GLY A 400 7.95 18.23 -4.47
C GLY A 400 6.56 17.90 -3.92
N TRP A 401 6.39 16.66 -3.50
CA TRP A 401 5.16 16.17 -2.89
C TRP A 401 5.42 15.02 -1.93
N LEU A 402 4.47 14.75 -1.04
CA LEU A 402 4.47 13.55 -0.21
C LEU A 402 3.78 12.40 -0.94
N ALA A 403 4.56 11.58 -1.64
CA ALA A 403 4.15 10.29 -2.20
C ALA A 403 3.83 9.27 -1.08
N ASP A 404 3.28 8.10 -1.44
CA ASP A 404 3.06 7.02 -0.47
C ASP A 404 4.34 6.22 -0.26
N THR A 405 4.88 5.65 -1.33
CA THR A 405 6.07 4.80 -1.30
C THR A 405 7.15 5.28 -2.28
N ALA A 406 8.38 4.78 -2.07
CA ALA A 406 9.46 4.89 -3.06
C ALA A 406 9.03 4.35 -4.44
N SER A 407 8.18 3.33 -4.50
CA SER A 407 7.69 2.79 -5.78
C SER A 407 6.90 3.82 -6.57
N ASP A 408 6.07 4.62 -5.91
CA ASP A 408 5.28 5.67 -6.55
C ASP A 408 6.17 6.83 -7.01
N ALA A 409 7.17 7.17 -6.20
CA ALA A 409 8.16 8.21 -6.49
C ALA A 409 9.08 7.86 -7.67
N ILE A 410 9.65 6.65 -7.67
CA ILE A 410 10.50 6.12 -8.75
C ILE A 410 9.69 5.97 -10.04
N PHE A 411 8.46 5.44 -9.96
CA PHE A 411 7.56 5.39 -11.11
C PHE A 411 7.24 6.79 -11.64
N GLY A 412 6.95 7.75 -10.75
CA GLY A 412 6.78 9.16 -11.10
C GLY A 412 7.96 9.71 -11.90
N ALA A 413 9.18 9.54 -11.38
CA ALA A 413 10.42 9.98 -12.03
C ALA A 413 10.63 9.31 -13.41
N ILE A 414 10.42 8.00 -13.51
CA ILE A 414 10.55 7.27 -14.79
C ILE A 414 9.53 7.76 -15.81
N MET A 415 8.28 7.99 -15.41
CA MET A 415 7.23 8.41 -16.35
C MET A 415 7.43 9.85 -16.83
N ALA A 416 7.89 10.75 -15.95
CA ALA A 416 8.35 12.10 -16.32
C ALA A 416 9.53 12.04 -17.31
N ALA A 417 10.62 11.33 -16.96
CA ALA A 417 11.79 11.17 -17.83
C ALA A 417 11.44 10.56 -19.20
N ARG A 418 10.57 9.55 -19.21
CA ARG A 418 10.06 8.91 -20.42
C ARG A 418 9.28 9.89 -21.28
N HIS A 419 8.42 10.73 -20.67
CA HIS A 419 7.69 11.77 -21.39
C HIS A 419 8.64 12.79 -22.02
N CYS A 420 9.55 13.38 -21.23
CA CYS A 420 10.52 14.36 -21.71
C CYS A 420 11.35 13.80 -22.88
N LYS A 421 11.88 12.57 -22.75
CA LYS A 421 12.69 11.94 -23.81
C LYS A 421 11.86 11.66 -25.07
N VAL A 422 10.62 11.17 -24.93
CA VAL A 422 9.77 10.89 -26.09
C VAL A 422 9.46 12.17 -26.88
N GLU A 423 9.14 13.28 -26.22
CA GLU A 423 8.91 14.55 -26.93
C GLU A 423 10.21 15.11 -27.56
N GLU A 424 11.37 14.92 -26.91
CA GLU A 424 12.68 15.28 -27.47
C GLU A 424 13.01 14.51 -28.76
N GLU A 425 12.81 13.18 -28.78
CA GLU A 425 13.08 12.37 -29.99
C GLU A 425 12.09 12.67 -31.12
N LEU A 426 10.79 12.89 -30.80
CA LEU A 426 9.80 13.33 -31.78
C LEU A 426 10.16 14.69 -32.41
N ALA A 427 10.73 15.62 -31.63
CA ALA A 427 11.16 16.92 -32.11
C ALA A 427 12.35 16.82 -33.08
N LYS A 428 13.26 15.86 -32.87
CA LYS A 428 14.38 15.57 -33.77
C LYS A 428 13.88 15.02 -35.11
N GLU A 429 13.00 14.02 -35.09
CA GLU A 429 12.47 13.39 -36.32
C GLU A 429 11.62 14.35 -37.18
N THR A 430 10.96 15.32 -36.56
CA THR A 430 10.12 16.32 -37.26
C THR A 430 10.90 17.53 -37.79
N ASN A 431 12.21 17.61 -37.54
CA ASN A 431 13.09 18.70 -38.00
C ASN A 431 12.59 20.12 -37.62
N GLY A 432 11.79 20.22 -36.56
CA GLY A 432 11.09 21.45 -36.15
C GLY A 432 9.95 21.91 -37.10
N MET A 433 9.68 21.18 -38.19
CA MET A 433 8.54 21.48 -39.07
C MET A 433 7.26 20.92 -38.46
N SER A 434 6.28 21.81 -38.23
CA SER A 434 4.92 21.46 -37.82
C SER A 434 4.13 20.84 -38.97
N SER A 435 4.59 19.70 -39.48
CA SER A 435 3.83 18.91 -40.46
C SER A 435 2.53 18.39 -39.83
N GLU A 436 1.47 18.35 -40.64
CA GLU A 436 0.14 17.82 -40.31
C GLU A 436 0.13 16.28 -40.20
N VAL A 437 1.08 15.77 -39.42
CA VAL A 437 1.13 14.37 -39.03
C VAL A 437 -0.12 14.07 -38.22
N GLY A 438 -1.01 13.27 -38.81
CA GLY A 438 -2.27 12.85 -38.18
C GLY A 438 -2.01 12.20 -36.82
N SER A 439 -2.96 12.37 -35.90
CA SER A 439 -2.82 11.92 -34.50
C SER A 439 -2.40 10.45 -34.37
N MET A 440 -2.86 9.59 -35.28
CA MET A 440 -2.55 8.16 -35.32
C MET A 440 -1.06 7.87 -35.53
N ASP A 441 -0.40 8.54 -36.48
CA ASP A 441 1.05 8.38 -36.75
C ASP A 441 1.90 8.90 -35.56
N LYS A 442 1.43 9.93 -34.84
CA LYS A 442 2.09 10.37 -33.60
C LYS A 442 2.03 9.31 -32.48
N HIS A 443 0.94 8.56 -32.38
CA HIS A 443 0.82 7.49 -31.38
C HIS A 443 1.73 6.30 -31.71
N GLU A 444 1.82 5.92 -32.99
CA GLU A 444 2.70 4.84 -33.45
C GLU A 444 4.19 5.19 -33.25
N LYS A 445 4.61 6.40 -33.63
CA LYS A 445 5.98 6.90 -33.38
C LYS A 445 6.34 6.97 -31.90
N ARG A 446 5.42 7.41 -31.04
CA ARG A 446 5.61 7.37 -29.58
C ARG A 446 5.84 5.93 -29.08
N ALA A 447 5.10 4.96 -29.60
CA ALA A 447 5.28 3.56 -29.24
C ALA A 447 6.63 3.01 -29.74
N GLU A 448 7.06 3.38 -30.95
CA GLU A 448 8.38 3.01 -31.49
C GLU A 448 9.52 3.58 -30.63
N ILE A 449 9.49 4.87 -30.30
CA ILE A 449 10.50 5.51 -29.45
C ILE A 449 10.54 4.84 -28.06
N ILE A 450 9.39 4.64 -27.41
CA ILE A 450 9.30 3.91 -26.13
C ILE A 450 9.92 2.50 -26.26
N SER A 451 9.70 1.83 -27.39
CA SER A 451 10.29 0.51 -27.67
C SER A 451 11.81 0.52 -27.86
N LYS A 452 12.49 1.67 -27.84
CA LYS A 452 13.96 1.82 -27.87
C LYS A 452 14.55 2.32 -26.55
N LEU A 453 13.73 2.80 -25.60
CA LEU A 453 14.19 3.39 -24.35
C LEU A 453 14.84 2.37 -23.39
N VAL A 454 15.92 2.80 -22.72
CA VAL A 454 16.65 2.04 -21.69
C VAL A 454 16.86 2.89 -20.43
N ALA A 455 16.44 2.34 -19.29
CA ALA A 455 16.75 2.85 -17.95
C ALA A 455 17.84 1.98 -17.30
N TYR A 456 18.80 2.61 -16.63
CA TYR A 456 19.95 1.95 -16.01
C TYR A 456 19.88 2.06 -14.49
N GLY A 457 20.34 1.03 -13.78
CA GLY A 457 20.45 1.01 -12.32
C GLY A 457 21.28 -0.19 -11.87
N SER A 458 21.77 -0.18 -10.63
CA SER A 458 22.62 -1.26 -10.10
C SER A 458 21.86 -2.58 -9.93
N TYR A 459 22.56 -3.72 -9.91
CA TYR A 459 21.95 -5.00 -9.49
C TYR A 459 21.40 -4.98 -8.04
N GLU A 460 21.91 -4.09 -7.19
CA GLU A 460 21.44 -3.90 -5.80
C GLU A 460 20.35 -2.81 -5.65
N SER A 461 19.91 -2.24 -6.78
CA SER A 461 18.78 -1.31 -6.83
C SER A 461 17.50 -2.02 -6.38
N HIS A 462 16.67 -1.34 -5.59
CA HIS A 462 15.48 -1.98 -5.04
C HIS A 462 14.52 -2.42 -6.15
N SER A 463 13.90 -3.59 -5.99
CA SER A 463 12.99 -4.22 -6.98
C SER A 463 11.84 -3.32 -7.48
N SER A 464 11.52 -2.23 -6.78
CA SER A 464 10.61 -1.19 -7.26
C SER A 464 11.09 -0.49 -8.53
N PHE A 465 12.40 -0.36 -8.77
CA PHE A 465 12.97 0.20 -10.00
C PHE A 465 12.62 -0.68 -11.21
N GLU A 466 12.97 -1.97 -11.16
CA GLU A 466 12.64 -2.92 -12.23
C GLU A 466 11.12 -3.03 -12.45
N LYS A 467 10.33 -3.04 -11.37
CA LYS A 467 8.87 -3.01 -11.43
C LYS A 467 8.34 -1.74 -12.09
N ALA A 468 8.90 -0.57 -11.78
CA ALA A 468 8.52 0.70 -12.38
C ALA A 468 8.89 0.75 -13.88
N CYS A 469 10.05 0.22 -14.28
CA CYS A 469 10.40 0.04 -15.70
C CYS A 469 9.39 -0.85 -16.44
N LYS A 470 9.01 -2.00 -15.84
CA LYS A 470 7.98 -2.90 -16.39
C LYS A 470 6.62 -2.19 -16.54
N MET A 471 6.19 -1.42 -15.55
CA MET A 471 4.95 -0.62 -15.60
C MET A 471 5.03 0.53 -16.61
N ALA A 472 6.22 1.09 -16.85
CA ALA A 472 6.47 2.14 -17.82
C ALA A 472 6.69 1.61 -19.26
N CYS A 473 6.68 0.28 -19.46
CA CYS A 473 6.95 -0.40 -20.72
C CYS A 473 8.33 -0.05 -21.35
N VAL A 474 9.37 0.11 -20.52
CA VAL A 474 10.75 0.40 -20.95
C VAL A 474 11.71 -0.71 -20.53
N ARG A 475 12.88 -0.79 -21.16
CA ARG A 475 13.94 -1.71 -20.70
C ARG A 475 14.53 -1.22 -19.39
N SER A 476 14.79 -2.16 -18.49
CA SER A 476 15.68 -1.97 -17.33
C SER A 476 16.98 -2.72 -17.62
N ARG A 477 18.11 -2.03 -17.56
CA ARG A 477 19.44 -2.61 -17.72
C ARG A 477 20.17 -2.59 -16.37
N PRO A 478 20.38 -3.75 -15.72
CA PRO A 478 21.13 -3.82 -14.48
C PRO A 478 22.63 -3.62 -14.75
N ILE A 479 23.28 -2.86 -13.88
CA ILE A 479 24.71 -2.57 -13.91
C ILE A 479 25.43 -3.36 -12.82
N GLU A 480 26.57 -3.93 -13.21
CA GLU A 480 27.48 -4.69 -12.35
C GLU A 480 28.06 -3.83 -11.22
N VAL A 481 28.17 -4.42 -10.03
CA VAL A 481 28.73 -3.79 -8.82
C VAL A 481 29.61 -4.80 -8.08
N TYR A 482 30.63 -4.32 -7.37
CA TYR A 482 31.68 -5.15 -6.80
C TYR A 482 31.98 -4.79 -5.34
N MET A 483 32.47 -5.76 -4.56
CA MET A 483 32.78 -5.57 -3.14
C MET A 483 33.84 -4.49 -2.87
N LYS A 484 34.81 -4.32 -3.78
CA LYS A 484 35.86 -3.29 -3.70
C LYS A 484 35.30 -1.85 -3.72
N ASP A 485 34.08 -1.69 -4.29
CA ASP A 485 33.35 -0.44 -4.44
C ASP A 485 32.19 -0.35 -3.42
N ASP A 486 32.27 -1.11 -2.32
CA ASP A 486 31.19 -1.36 -1.34
C ASP A 486 29.84 -1.69 -1.99
N TRP A 487 29.83 -2.38 -3.14
CA TRP A 487 28.62 -2.71 -3.91
C TRP A 487 27.88 -1.52 -4.53
N GLY A 488 28.50 -0.34 -4.65
CA GLY A 488 28.00 0.79 -5.41
C GLY A 488 28.44 0.78 -6.88
N MET A 489 27.63 1.34 -7.77
CA MET A 489 28.04 1.58 -9.17
C MET A 489 29.21 2.55 -9.26
N ARG A 490 30.07 2.29 -10.25
CA ARG A 490 31.12 3.19 -10.74
C ARG A 490 30.77 3.68 -12.15
N ARG A 491 31.28 4.85 -12.51
CA ARG A 491 31.02 5.50 -13.81
C ARG A 491 31.31 4.60 -15.01
N GLU A 492 32.47 3.95 -15.01
CA GLU A 492 32.99 3.17 -16.15
C GLU A 492 32.02 2.08 -16.61
N GLU A 493 31.37 1.38 -15.67
CA GLU A 493 30.43 0.29 -15.96
C GLU A 493 29.10 0.79 -16.55
N VAL A 494 28.61 1.93 -16.05
CA VAL A 494 27.40 2.58 -16.57
C VAL A 494 27.65 3.18 -17.95
N GLU A 495 28.77 3.88 -18.13
CA GLU A 495 29.18 4.52 -19.38
C GLU A 495 29.37 3.49 -20.49
N ARG A 496 30.08 2.39 -20.20
CA ARG A 496 30.25 1.24 -21.10
C ARG A 496 28.92 0.62 -21.54
N ALA A 497 27.97 0.46 -20.62
CA ALA A 497 26.63 -0.05 -20.92
C ALA A 497 25.83 0.90 -21.82
N MET A 498 25.84 2.20 -21.52
CA MET A 498 25.17 3.23 -22.34
C MET A 498 25.78 3.32 -23.75
N GLU A 499 27.11 3.24 -23.90
CA GLU A 499 27.78 3.23 -25.21
C GLU A 499 27.50 1.97 -26.04
N GLU A 500 27.27 0.82 -25.40
CA GLU A 500 26.81 -0.39 -26.07
C GLU A 500 25.38 -0.24 -26.57
N ASP A 501 24.46 0.25 -25.72
CA ASP A 501 23.06 0.45 -26.10
C ASP A 501 22.89 1.50 -27.21
N VAL A 502 23.62 2.62 -27.15
CA VAL A 502 23.64 3.61 -28.25
C VAL A 502 24.13 3.01 -29.56
N ARG A 503 25.19 2.17 -29.54
CA ARG A 503 25.67 1.47 -30.74
C ARG A 503 24.64 0.46 -31.29
N ASN A 504 23.80 -0.10 -30.42
CA ASN A 504 22.71 -1.00 -30.79
C ASN A 504 21.41 -0.28 -31.22
N GLY A 505 21.43 1.06 -31.35
CA GLY A 505 20.27 1.85 -31.74
C GLY A 505 19.20 2.03 -30.65
N LEU A 506 19.57 1.77 -29.39
CA LEU A 506 18.75 2.01 -28.22
C LEU A 506 19.03 3.40 -27.64
N ILE A 507 18.08 3.91 -26.85
CA ILE A 507 18.06 5.29 -26.39
C ILE A 507 18.17 5.32 -24.85
N PRO A 508 19.33 5.69 -24.29
CA PRO A 508 19.44 6.01 -22.88
C PRO A 508 18.49 7.15 -22.50
N PHE A 509 17.75 7.01 -21.40
CA PHE A 509 16.88 8.11 -20.93
C PHE A 509 16.84 8.32 -19.42
N TYR A 510 17.23 7.31 -18.62
CA TYR A 510 17.09 7.36 -17.16
C TYR A 510 18.22 6.61 -16.46
N LEU A 511 18.82 7.24 -15.44
CA LEU A 511 19.79 6.64 -14.55
C LEU A 511 19.24 6.66 -13.12
N HIS A 512 19.05 5.47 -12.56
CA HIS A 512 18.67 5.25 -11.17
C HIS A 512 19.93 5.12 -10.31
N VAL A 513 20.06 5.97 -9.30
CA VAL A 513 21.19 6.00 -8.37
C VAL A 513 20.65 5.70 -6.97
N ALA A 514 21.05 4.57 -6.39
CA ALA A 514 20.62 4.15 -5.07
C ALA A 514 21.63 4.63 -4.00
N LEU A 515 21.14 5.40 -3.03
CA LEU A 515 21.92 5.80 -1.84
C LEU A 515 21.29 5.14 -0.60
N GLY A 516 21.92 4.08 -0.11
CA GLY A 516 21.33 3.15 0.86
C GLY A 516 20.53 2.02 0.20
N THR A 517 21.22 1.16 -0.56
CA THR A 517 20.67 -0.05 -1.20
C THR A 517 19.94 -0.97 -0.21
N THR A 518 19.10 -1.87 -0.71
CA THR A 518 18.31 -2.72 0.20
C THR A 518 19.14 -3.81 0.88
N SER A 519 20.07 -4.45 0.17
CA SER A 519 20.88 -5.55 0.71
C SER A 519 21.82 -5.08 1.83
N THR A 520 22.71 -4.14 1.52
CA THR A 520 23.87 -3.76 2.35
C THR A 520 23.86 -2.29 2.82
N ALA A 521 22.82 -1.53 2.46
CA ALA A 521 22.75 -0.08 2.67
C ALA A 521 23.92 0.69 2.02
N SER A 522 24.57 0.10 1.01
CA SER A 522 25.60 0.75 0.20
C SER A 522 25.09 1.93 -0.61
N SER A 523 25.99 2.74 -1.16
CA SER A 523 25.66 3.89 -2.00
C SER A 523 26.40 3.82 -3.32
N ASP A 524 25.69 4.08 -4.42
CA ASP A 524 26.29 4.32 -5.73
C ASP A 524 27.13 5.62 -5.72
N HIS A 525 28.21 5.68 -6.52
CA HIS A 525 29.19 6.78 -6.49
C HIS A 525 28.66 8.02 -7.24
N LEU A 526 27.69 8.73 -6.66
CA LEU A 526 26.91 9.81 -7.30
C LEU A 526 27.79 10.83 -8.04
N ALA A 527 28.84 11.36 -7.40
CA ALA A 527 29.73 12.36 -8.01
C ALA A 527 30.43 11.87 -9.29
N GLU A 528 30.72 10.57 -9.42
CA GLU A 528 31.26 9.99 -10.66
C GLU A 528 30.18 9.77 -11.74
N LEU A 529 28.93 9.58 -11.32
CA LEU A 529 27.79 9.24 -12.18
C LEU A 529 27.11 10.46 -12.80
N VAL A 530 27.02 11.59 -12.09
CA VAL A 530 26.34 12.79 -12.60
C VAL A 530 26.88 13.35 -13.94
N PRO A 531 28.17 13.26 -14.31
CA PRO A 531 28.63 13.67 -15.64
C PRO A 531 27.97 12.90 -16.80
N LEU A 532 27.47 11.68 -16.56
CA LEU A 532 26.77 10.88 -17.57
C LEU A 532 25.44 11.51 -17.98
N LYS A 533 24.82 12.32 -17.10
CA LYS A 533 23.65 13.15 -17.41
C LYS A 533 23.86 13.98 -18.66
N GLN A 534 24.97 14.74 -18.70
CA GLN A 534 25.28 15.62 -19.81
C GLN A 534 25.74 14.83 -21.05
N LYS A 535 26.54 13.77 -20.85
CA LYS A 535 27.06 12.95 -21.97
C LYS A 535 25.96 12.23 -22.76
N PHE A 536 24.95 11.67 -22.07
CA PHE A 536 23.89 10.85 -22.69
C PHE A 536 22.51 11.53 -22.70
N ASN A 537 22.40 12.75 -22.15
CA ASN A 537 21.13 13.47 -21.95
C ASN A 537 20.07 12.60 -21.24
N VAL A 538 20.44 12.03 -20.09
CA VAL A 538 19.57 11.15 -19.27
C VAL A 538 19.05 11.85 -18.02
N TRP A 539 17.83 11.53 -17.61
CA TRP A 539 17.29 11.93 -16.30
C TRP A 539 18.02 11.16 -15.19
N VAL A 540 18.58 11.86 -14.20
CA VAL A 540 19.20 11.21 -13.04
C VAL A 540 18.26 11.28 -11.85
N HIS A 541 17.93 10.12 -11.27
CA HIS A 541 17.08 10.00 -10.09
C HIS A 541 17.82 9.34 -8.93
N VAL A 542 17.77 9.96 -7.77
CA VAL A 542 18.35 9.44 -6.52
C VAL A 542 17.26 8.79 -5.66
N ASP A 543 17.30 7.47 -5.53
CA ASP A 543 16.55 6.75 -4.50
C ASP A 543 17.37 6.70 -3.21
N ALA A 544 17.04 7.59 -2.29
CA ALA A 544 17.57 7.61 -0.93
C ALA A 544 16.51 7.14 0.08
N ALA A 545 15.63 6.21 -0.30
CA ALA A 545 14.51 5.74 0.52
C ALA A 545 14.92 5.36 1.94
N TYR A 546 16.07 4.71 2.12
CA TYR A 546 16.61 4.40 3.45
C TYR A 546 17.55 5.50 3.98
N ALA A 547 18.72 5.66 3.36
CA ALA A 547 19.79 6.51 3.89
C ALA A 547 19.42 8.00 3.97
N GLY A 548 18.51 8.48 3.13
CA GLY A 548 18.13 9.88 3.08
C GLY A 548 17.51 10.43 4.36
N SER A 549 16.99 9.57 5.25
CA SER A 549 16.54 10.01 6.59
C SER A 549 17.72 10.31 7.52
N ALA A 550 18.87 9.64 7.33
CA ALA A 550 20.07 9.86 8.13
C ALA A 550 20.72 11.23 7.85
N TRP A 551 20.47 11.81 6.67
CA TRP A 551 20.94 13.14 6.24
C TRP A 551 20.43 14.30 7.11
N VAL A 552 19.51 14.07 8.06
CA VAL A 552 19.20 15.06 9.11
C VAL A 552 20.41 15.36 10.01
N VAL A 553 21.33 14.39 10.12
CA VAL A 553 22.63 14.48 10.77
C VAL A 553 23.68 14.74 9.69
N GLU A 554 24.46 15.80 9.87
CA GLU A 554 25.34 16.33 8.81
C GLU A 554 26.43 15.35 8.36
N LYS A 555 27.04 14.59 9.29
CA LYS A 555 28.07 13.57 8.98
C LYS A 555 27.62 12.45 8.03
N TYR A 556 26.32 12.27 7.81
CA TYR A 556 25.78 11.24 6.90
C TYR A 556 25.34 11.79 5.53
N ARG A 557 25.51 13.10 5.28
CA ARG A 557 25.25 13.75 3.98
C ARG A 557 26.38 13.51 2.98
N ASN A 558 26.71 12.24 2.74
CA ASN A 558 27.66 11.87 1.69
C ASN A 558 26.92 11.83 0.33
N ASN A 559 26.62 13.00 -0.22
CA ASN A 559 25.76 13.17 -1.40
C ASN A 559 26.25 14.30 -2.34
N GLU A 560 27.57 14.39 -2.55
CA GLU A 560 28.16 15.30 -3.54
C GLU A 560 27.59 15.05 -4.96
N GLY A 561 27.26 16.13 -5.69
CA GLY A 561 26.62 16.06 -7.00
C GLY A 561 25.08 16.03 -6.96
N LEU A 562 24.45 16.08 -5.77
CA LEU A 562 22.99 16.05 -5.64
C LEU A 562 22.30 17.27 -6.31
N GLU A 563 23.00 18.39 -6.44
CA GLU A 563 22.57 19.57 -7.18
C GLU A 563 22.38 19.34 -8.69
N GLU A 564 23.10 18.37 -9.26
CA GLU A 564 23.06 18.04 -10.70
C GLU A 564 21.96 17.03 -11.08
N VAL A 565 21.34 16.32 -10.13
CA VAL A 565 20.30 15.31 -10.42
C VAL A 565 18.94 15.95 -10.76
N ASP A 566 17.99 15.20 -11.31
CA ASP A 566 16.67 15.72 -11.71
C ASP A 566 15.59 15.50 -10.64
N SER A 567 15.66 14.40 -9.88
CA SER A 567 14.74 14.11 -8.78
C SER A 567 15.30 13.19 -7.70
N ILE A 568 14.71 13.26 -6.49
CA ILE A 568 15.18 12.59 -5.27
C ILE A 568 13.97 12.06 -4.49
N ASN A 569 14.06 10.87 -3.87
CA ASN A 569 13.08 10.42 -2.87
C ASN A 569 13.71 9.92 -1.57
N VAL A 570 12.95 10.00 -0.47
CA VAL A 570 13.31 9.50 0.87
C VAL A 570 12.06 8.89 1.55
N ASN A 571 12.16 7.80 2.32
CA ASN A 571 11.01 7.23 3.03
C ASN A 571 11.09 7.51 4.54
N LEU A 572 10.33 8.49 5.02
CA LEU A 572 10.26 8.81 6.45
C LEU A 572 9.67 7.66 7.28
N HIS A 573 8.85 6.80 6.66
CA HIS A 573 8.22 5.64 7.29
C HIS A 573 9.16 4.44 7.48
N LYS A 574 10.40 4.52 6.96
CA LYS A 574 11.54 3.71 7.38
C LYS A 574 12.17 4.40 8.60
N PHE A 575 13.19 5.23 8.39
CA PHE A 575 14.11 5.66 9.43
C PHE A 575 13.84 7.09 9.97
N PHE A 576 12.57 7.48 10.16
CA PHE A 576 12.22 8.83 10.61
C PHE A 576 10.93 8.93 11.46
N LEU A 577 10.64 7.93 12.31
CA LEU A 577 9.58 7.95 13.34
C LEU A 577 8.13 8.18 12.87
N THR A 578 7.85 8.05 11.56
CA THR A 578 6.49 8.13 11.00
C THR A 578 5.95 6.75 10.63
N SER A 579 4.63 6.59 10.55
CA SER A 579 3.99 5.38 10.03
C SER A 579 3.87 5.40 8.51
N SER A 580 3.84 4.20 7.91
CA SER A 580 3.54 4.07 6.48
C SER A 580 2.13 4.59 6.18
N SER A 581 1.87 5.25 5.05
CA SER A 581 2.76 5.56 3.93
C SER A 581 3.12 7.04 3.86
N ILE A 582 4.41 7.34 3.72
CA ILE A 582 4.90 8.71 3.47
C ILE A 582 6.32 8.71 2.89
N THR A 583 6.44 9.24 1.67
CA THR A 583 7.69 9.34 0.90
C THR A 583 7.79 10.74 0.30
N PRO A 584 8.53 11.67 0.92
CA PRO A 584 8.94 12.90 0.25
C PRO A 584 9.64 12.61 -1.08
N PHE A 585 9.18 13.31 -2.12
CA PHE A 585 9.79 13.37 -3.44
C PHE A 585 10.07 14.83 -3.78
N TRP A 586 11.23 15.10 -4.35
CA TRP A 586 11.62 16.40 -4.88
C TRP A 586 12.07 16.31 -6.33
N THR A 587 11.89 17.39 -7.09
CA THR A 587 12.47 17.57 -8.41
C THR A 587 12.82 19.04 -8.64
N ARG A 588 13.90 19.30 -9.38
CA ARG A 588 14.27 20.64 -9.88
C ARG A 588 13.59 21.00 -11.21
N ARG A 589 12.64 20.18 -11.68
CA ARG A 589 11.92 20.30 -12.97
C ARG A 589 10.42 20.07 -12.78
N GLN A 590 9.79 20.76 -11.81
CA GLN A 590 8.41 20.46 -11.41
C GLN A 590 7.38 20.65 -12.52
N ARG A 591 7.63 21.50 -13.53
CA ARG A 591 6.70 21.72 -14.65
C ARG A 591 6.63 20.47 -15.55
N GLU A 592 7.78 20.09 -16.09
CA GLU A 592 7.98 18.91 -16.94
C GLU A 592 7.58 17.60 -16.24
N TYR A 593 7.87 17.48 -14.94
CA TYR A 593 7.44 16.34 -14.14
C TYR A 593 5.90 16.23 -14.06
N LYS A 594 5.20 17.35 -13.86
CA LYS A 594 3.73 17.37 -13.76
C LYS A 594 3.05 17.22 -15.11
N GLU A 595 3.67 17.66 -16.21
CA GLU A 595 3.09 17.60 -17.57
C GLU A 595 2.60 16.20 -17.96
N PHE A 596 3.34 15.14 -17.60
CA PHE A 596 2.90 13.76 -17.83
C PHE A 596 1.59 13.39 -17.10
N PHE A 597 1.34 13.94 -15.91
CA PHE A 597 0.21 13.60 -15.05
C PHE A 597 -1.01 14.52 -15.21
N ILE A 598 -0.89 15.62 -15.97
CA ILE A 598 -2.00 16.57 -16.16
C ILE A 598 -3.10 15.94 -17.02
N VAL A 599 -4.26 15.71 -16.40
CA VAL A 599 -5.51 15.37 -17.08
C VAL A 599 -6.61 16.26 -16.50
N ASP A 600 -7.17 17.15 -17.32
CA ASP A 600 -8.11 18.20 -16.90
C ASP A 600 -9.53 17.99 -17.46
N PRO A 601 -10.33 17.08 -16.87
CA PRO A 601 -11.75 16.97 -17.17
C PRO A 601 -12.51 18.21 -16.64
N ALA A 602 -13.68 18.51 -17.22
CA ALA A 602 -14.44 19.73 -16.93
C ALA A 602 -14.73 19.98 -15.44
N TYR A 603 -14.93 18.92 -14.65
CA TYR A 603 -15.21 19.02 -13.21
C TYR A 603 -13.97 19.33 -12.34
N LEU A 604 -12.75 19.15 -12.88
CA LEU A 604 -11.48 19.49 -12.23
C LEU A 604 -10.80 20.71 -12.85
N LYS A 605 -11.41 21.34 -13.87
CA LYS A 605 -10.83 22.49 -14.58
C LYS A 605 -10.40 23.56 -13.58
N LYS A 606 -9.09 23.86 -13.57
CA LYS A 606 -8.44 24.73 -12.58
C LYS A 606 -9.14 26.09 -12.47
N ARG A 607 -9.61 26.43 -11.26
CA ARG A 607 -10.35 27.68 -10.96
C ARG A 607 -9.54 28.72 -10.18
N THR A 608 -8.36 28.35 -9.68
CA THR A 608 -7.54 29.16 -8.77
C THR A 608 -6.05 29.04 -9.10
N GLY A 609 -5.26 30.04 -8.70
CA GLY A 609 -3.79 29.94 -8.71
C GLY A 609 -3.30 29.11 -7.52
N GLY A 610 -3.15 27.80 -7.71
CA GLY A 610 -2.64 26.88 -6.68
C GLY A 610 -2.10 25.59 -7.28
N ASN A 611 -1.28 24.86 -6.51
CA ASN A 611 -0.68 23.60 -6.96
C ASN A 611 -1.67 22.45 -6.75
N ASP A 612 -2.09 21.79 -7.82
CA ASP A 612 -3.02 20.67 -7.74
C ASP A 612 -2.27 19.38 -7.40
N LEU A 613 -2.55 18.81 -6.23
CA LEU A 613 -1.87 17.61 -5.71
C LEU A 613 -2.05 16.36 -6.58
N ARG A 614 -3.15 16.29 -7.34
CA ARG A 614 -3.40 15.24 -8.35
C ARG A 614 -2.39 15.23 -9.50
N ASN A 615 -1.76 16.37 -9.83
CA ASN A 615 -0.82 16.48 -10.96
C ASN A 615 0.58 15.96 -10.63
N TRP A 616 0.82 15.45 -9.42
CA TRP A 616 2.14 14.97 -8.99
C TRP A 616 2.33 13.45 -9.12
N GLY A 617 1.28 12.69 -9.45
CA GLY A 617 1.39 11.24 -9.59
C GLY A 617 0.06 10.59 -9.98
N VAL A 618 -0.02 9.27 -9.84
CA VAL A 618 -1.18 8.46 -10.28
C VAL A 618 -2.46 8.74 -9.47
N GLN A 619 -2.33 9.24 -8.24
CA GLN A 619 -3.45 9.40 -7.31
C GLN A 619 -4.21 10.70 -7.53
N LEU A 620 -5.50 10.59 -7.88
CA LEU A 620 -6.42 11.73 -7.88
C LEU A 620 -6.68 12.23 -6.45
N THR A 621 -7.13 11.33 -5.57
CA THR A 621 -7.51 11.57 -4.18
C THR A 621 -6.34 11.29 -3.24
N ARG A 622 -5.90 12.27 -2.46
CA ARG A 622 -4.78 12.14 -1.51
C ARG A 622 -5.19 12.46 -0.06
N ARG A 623 -4.65 11.69 0.91
CA ARG A 623 -4.78 11.92 2.37
C ARG A 623 -3.91 13.11 2.83
N PHE A 624 -4.24 13.69 3.99
CA PHE A 624 -3.52 14.80 4.63
C PHE A 624 -2.17 14.39 5.29
N LYS A 625 -1.30 13.68 4.54
CA LYS A 625 -0.03 13.11 5.03
C LYS A 625 0.95 14.13 5.61
N SER A 626 0.91 15.37 5.12
CA SER A 626 1.75 16.46 5.62
C SER A 626 1.52 16.79 7.10
N LEU A 627 0.34 16.49 7.66
CA LEU A 627 0.07 16.66 9.08
C LEU A 627 0.96 15.75 9.96
N LYS A 628 1.38 14.57 9.48
CA LYS A 628 2.29 13.66 10.19
C LYS A 628 3.66 14.29 10.39
N VAL A 629 4.22 14.86 9.33
CA VAL A 629 5.51 15.57 9.35
C VAL A 629 5.42 16.81 10.23
N PHE A 630 4.34 17.59 10.07
CA PHE A 630 4.11 18.79 10.86
C PHE A 630 4.11 18.47 12.35
N MET A 631 3.29 17.50 12.79
CA MET A 631 3.22 17.06 14.18
C MET A 631 4.58 16.55 14.69
N LEU A 632 5.25 15.68 13.93
CA LEU A 632 6.54 15.11 14.33
C LEU A 632 7.61 16.22 14.52
N LEU A 633 7.82 17.06 13.50
CA LEU A 633 8.85 18.10 13.53
C LEU A 633 8.52 19.22 14.53
N ARG A 634 7.24 19.52 14.78
CA ARG A 634 6.81 20.49 15.80
C ARG A 634 7.00 19.97 17.23
N VAL A 635 6.86 18.66 17.47
CA VAL A 635 6.97 18.06 18.81
C VAL A 635 8.41 17.67 19.16
N TYR A 636 9.16 17.05 18.25
CA TYR A 636 10.53 16.61 18.50
C TYR A 636 11.59 17.67 18.17
N GLY A 637 11.32 18.56 17.20
CA GLY A 637 12.32 19.44 16.61
C GLY A 637 13.43 18.68 15.87
N LEU A 638 14.27 19.40 15.12
CA LEU A 638 15.38 18.77 14.40
C LEU A 638 16.43 18.15 15.33
N ASN A 639 16.62 18.70 16.54
CA ASN A 639 17.54 18.14 17.52
C ASN A 639 17.07 16.77 18.04
N GLY A 640 15.76 16.60 18.28
CA GLY A 640 15.18 15.30 18.64
C GLY A 640 15.31 14.28 17.50
N MET A 641 15.12 14.70 16.25
CA MET A 641 15.28 13.82 15.08
C MET A 641 16.73 13.39 14.86
N ARG A 642 17.70 14.29 15.03
CA ARG A 642 19.15 13.95 14.98
C ARG A 642 19.53 12.94 16.06
N ALA A 643 19.20 13.25 17.32
CA ALA A 643 19.48 12.36 18.45
C ALA A 643 18.77 11.00 18.36
N TYR A 644 17.65 10.90 17.64
CA TYR A 644 17.03 9.61 17.29
C TYR A 644 17.86 8.83 16.27
N VAL A 645 18.20 9.46 15.14
CA VAL A 645 19.01 8.83 14.08
C VAL A 645 20.36 8.37 14.61
N GLU A 646 21.06 9.23 15.34
CA GLU A 646 22.35 8.92 15.96
C GLU A 646 22.23 7.73 16.92
N ARG A 647 21.28 7.75 17.86
CA ARG A 647 21.06 6.64 18.80
C ARG A 647 20.85 5.29 18.10
N ILE A 648 20.06 5.23 17.02
CA ILE A 648 19.79 3.97 16.32
C ILE A 648 21.05 3.43 15.62
N ILE A 649 21.89 4.33 15.08
CA ILE A 649 23.17 3.96 14.48
C ILE A 649 24.13 3.50 15.57
N ASP A 650 24.30 4.28 16.64
CA ASP A 650 25.17 3.95 17.79
C ASP A 650 24.78 2.60 18.44
N MET A 651 23.48 2.30 18.58
CA MET A 651 23.01 1.00 19.09
C MET A 651 23.25 -0.14 18.11
N THR A 652 23.24 0.13 16.80
CA THR A 652 23.55 -0.88 15.77
C THR A 652 25.05 -1.18 15.72
N GLU A 653 25.90 -0.15 15.78
CA GLU A 653 27.37 -0.30 15.90
C GLU A 653 27.75 -1.00 17.22
N TYR A 654 27.03 -0.73 18.32
CA TYR A 654 27.20 -1.48 19.57
C TYR A 654 26.83 -2.96 19.39
N MET A 655 25.69 -3.25 18.74
CA MET A 655 25.27 -4.62 18.45
C MET A 655 26.28 -5.36 17.56
N GLU A 656 26.83 -4.69 16.54
CA GLU A 656 27.92 -5.20 15.70
C GLU A 656 29.14 -5.58 16.53
N SER A 657 29.61 -4.68 17.40
CA SER A 657 30.80 -4.88 18.22
C SER A 657 30.70 -6.11 19.14
N LEU A 658 29.47 -6.51 19.52
CA LEU A 658 29.19 -7.69 20.32
C LEU A 658 28.98 -8.95 19.47
N LEU A 659 28.24 -8.86 18.35
CA LEU A 659 28.01 -10.01 17.46
C LEU A 659 29.30 -10.54 16.83
N LEU A 660 30.26 -9.67 16.50
CA LEU A 660 31.54 -10.07 15.92
C LEU A 660 32.49 -10.76 16.91
N GLN A 661 32.16 -10.78 18.21
CA GLN A 661 32.87 -11.59 19.21
C GLN A 661 32.39 -13.05 19.23
N ILE A 662 31.27 -13.37 18.57
CA ILE A 662 30.71 -14.72 18.52
C ILE A 662 31.52 -15.57 17.53
N PRO A 663 31.98 -16.78 17.92
CA PRO A 663 32.67 -17.68 17.01
C PRO A 663 31.91 -17.91 15.70
N ASN A 664 32.67 -18.00 14.61
CA ASN A 664 32.17 -18.27 13.26
C ASN A 664 31.24 -17.20 12.66
N ILE A 665 31.00 -16.07 13.32
CA ILE A 665 30.31 -14.91 12.74
C ILE A 665 31.35 -13.98 12.11
N ARG A 666 31.12 -13.56 10.87
CA ARG A 666 32.01 -12.65 10.12
C ARG A 666 31.20 -11.51 9.50
N LYS A 667 31.76 -10.31 9.48
CA LYS A 667 31.19 -9.15 8.77
C LYS A 667 31.46 -9.28 7.27
N ILE A 668 30.54 -8.79 6.44
CA ILE A 668 30.75 -8.57 5.01
C ILE A 668 30.29 -7.16 4.63
N GLY A 669 31.11 -6.43 3.86
CA GLY A 669 30.88 -5.02 3.53
C GLY A 669 31.09 -4.07 4.71
N GLN A 670 30.72 -2.81 4.52
CA GLN A 670 30.78 -1.77 5.56
C GLN A 670 29.53 -1.76 6.46
N THR A 671 29.53 -0.90 7.50
CA THR A 671 28.33 -0.59 8.30
C THR A 671 27.80 0.74 7.83
N ASN A 672 26.65 0.72 7.17
CA ASN A 672 26.11 1.88 6.47
C ASN A 672 24.78 2.29 7.10
N TYR A 673 24.71 3.53 7.60
CA TYR A 673 23.49 4.16 8.13
C TYR A 673 22.74 3.33 9.18
N GLY A 674 23.44 2.60 10.05
CA GLY A 674 22.79 1.74 11.06
C GLY A 674 22.25 0.42 10.49
N LEU A 675 22.94 -0.13 9.50
CA LEU A 675 22.79 -1.51 9.03
C LEU A 675 24.16 -2.11 8.75
N PHE A 676 24.34 -3.38 9.14
CA PHE A 676 25.51 -4.19 8.75
C PHE A 676 25.07 -5.59 8.34
N CYS A 677 26.00 -6.31 7.70
CA CYS A 677 25.76 -7.64 7.17
C CYS A 677 26.77 -8.64 7.74
N ILE A 678 26.27 -9.84 8.08
CA ILE A 678 27.09 -10.93 8.61
C ILE A 678 26.88 -12.23 7.82
N GLN A 679 27.90 -13.08 7.86
CA GLN A 679 27.89 -14.45 7.37
C GLN A 679 28.28 -15.43 8.48
N TYR A 680 27.88 -16.69 8.33
CA TYR A 680 28.38 -17.81 9.13
C TYR A 680 29.50 -18.51 8.37
N GLN A 681 30.71 -18.51 8.94
CA GLN A 681 31.91 -19.04 8.32
C GLN A 681 32.82 -19.69 9.37
N GLU A 682 33.09 -20.99 9.19
CA GLU A 682 34.13 -21.70 9.93
C GLU A 682 35.43 -21.79 9.13
N LEU A 683 36.49 -22.29 9.78
CA LEU A 683 37.74 -22.63 9.11
C LEU A 683 37.48 -23.65 7.98
N LEU A 684 38.18 -23.47 6.85
CA LEU A 684 38.18 -24.35 5.68
C LEU A 684 36.86 -24.46 4.89
N MET A 685 35.84 -23.64 5.18
CA MET A 685 34.62 -23.62 4.36
C MET A 685 34.83 -22.97 3.00
N THR A 686 34.31 -23.62 1.96
CA THR A 686 34.18 -23.02 0.62
C THR A 686 33.13 -21.90 0.63
N LYS A 687 33.18 -21.01 -0.36
CA LYS A 687 32.17 -19.94 -0.54
C LYS A 687 30.74 -20.50 -0.59
N ARG A 688 30.55 -21.68 -1.20
CA ARG A 688 29.26 -22.36 -1.28
C ARG A 688 28.75 -22.79 0.09
N GLU A 689 29.60 -23.39 0.92
CA GLU A 689 29.23 -23.84 2.28
C GLU A 689 28.97 -22.67 3.23
N VAL A 690 29.70 -21.56 3.09
CA VAL A 690 29.42 -20.29 3.80
C VAL A 690 28.04 -19.77 3.42
N ASN A 691 27.71 -19.75 2.13
CA ASN A 691 26.41 -19.30 1.63
C ASN A 691 25.26 -20.18 2.16
N GLU A 692 25.35 -21.50 1.94
CA GLU A 692 24.35 -22.47 2.40
C GLU A 692 24.19 -22.44 3.94
N SER A 693 25.30 -22.36 4.69
CA SER A 693 25.25 -22.25 6.17
C SER A 693 24.64 -20.93 6.64
N THR A 694 24.92 -19.81 5.96
CA THR A 694 24.39 -18.48 6.32
C THR A 694 22.88 -18.40 6.10
N ALA A 695 22.39 -18.91 4.96
CA ALA A 695 20.95 -19.01 4.69
C ALA A 695 20.25 -19.91 5.73
N ARG A 696 20.81 -21.10 6.00
CA ARG A 696 20.28 -22.04 7.01
C ARG A 696 20.29 -21.48 8.43
N LEU A 697 21.31 -20.70 8.82
CA LEU A 697 21.35 -20.04 10.13
C LEU A 697 20.22 -19.01 10.26
N CYS A 698 20.00 -18.19 9.23
CA CYS A 698 18.92 -17.20 9.23
C CYS A 698 17.53 -17.87 9.37
N GLU A 699 17.31 -18.94 8.61
CA GLU A 699 16.11 -19.77 8.72
C GLU A 699 15.96 -20.39 10.12
N PHE A 700 17.02 -20.98 10.68
CA PHE A 700 17.01 -21.58 12.01
C PHE A 700 16.66 -20.56 13.11
N ILE A 701 17.23 -19.35 13.05
CA ILE A 701 16.92 -18.27 13.97
C ILE A 701 15.46 -17.85 13.85
N ASN A 702 14.96 -17.62 12.63
CA ASN A 702 13.58 -17.21 12.39
C ASN A 702 12.57 -18.29 12.83
N ASN A 703 12.83 -19.56 12.53
CA ASN A 703 12.01 -20.71 12.94
C ASN A 703 12.06 -20.98 14.47
N SER A 704 13.03 -20.42 15.20
CA SER A 704 13.02 -20.44 16.66
C SER A 704 11.95 -19.54 17.28
N HIS A 705 11.41 -18.60 16.49
CA HIS A 705 10.50 -17.52 16.91
C HIS A 705 11.01 -16.58 18.01
N LYS A 706 12.29 -16.68 18.42
CA LYS A 706 12.89 -15.83 19.47
C LYS A 706 13.41 -14.48 18.96
N MET A 707 13.80 -14.42 17.69
CA MET A 707 14.31 -13.23 16.98
C MET A 707 13.84 -13.28 15.53
N VAL A 708 13.91 -12.15 14.82
CA VAL A 708 13.58 -12.10 13.38
C VAL A 708 14.66 -11.31 12.62
N PHE A 709 15.27 -11.95 11.62
CA PHE A 709 16.25 -11.37 10.71
C PHE A 709 15.83 -11.57 9.26
N THR A 710 16.43 -10.78 8.35
CA THR A 710 16.30 -10.96 6.90
C THR A 710 17.58 -11.50 6.30
N HIS A 711 17.47 -12.62 5.60
CA HIS A 711 18.46 -13.07 4.62
C HIS A 711 18.39 -12.16 3.37
N SER A 712 19.51 -12.04 2.66
CA SER A 712 19.58 -11.51 1.29
C SER A 712 20.79 -12.13 0.57
N ASN A 713 20.93 -11.88 -0.72
CA ASN A 713 22.08 -12.28 -1.52
C ASN A 713 22.66 -11.05 -2.23
N VAL A 714 23.91 -10.70 -1.94
CA VAL A 714 24.64 -9.61 -2.61
C VAL A 714 25.68 -10.21 -3.55
N ARG A 715 25.44 -10.12 -4.86
CA ARG A 715 26.32 -10.65 -5.93
C ARG A 715 26.88 -12.06 -5.66
N GLY A 716 26.01 -13.00 -5.27
CA GLY A 716 26.39 -14.39 -4.99
C GLY A 716 27.00 -14.64 -3.61
N ASN A 717 26.82 -13.72 -2.65
CA ASN A 717 27.16 -13.92 -1.24
C ASN A 717 25.87 -13.85 -0.43
N ASP A 718 25.51 -14.94 0.25
CA ASP A 718 24.34 -14.97 1.13
C ASP A 718 24.68 -14.32 2.46
N ILE A 719 23.81 -13.43 2.93
CA ILE A 719 24.06 -12.54 4.08
C ILE A 719 22.86 -12.50 5.02
N ILE A 720 23.12 -12.32 6.31
CA ILE A 720 22.11 -11.92 7.30
C ILE A 720 22.27 -10.42 7.53
N ARG A 721 21.18 -9.68 7.31
CA ARG A 721 21.12 -8.23 7.52
C ARG A 721 20.71 -7.94 8.96
N VAL A 722 21.44 -7.05 9.64
CA VAL A 722 21.23 -6.69 11.04
C VAL A 722 21.06 -5.18 11.18
N ALA A 723 19.99 -4.76 11.86
CA ALA A 723 19.73 -3.38 12.25
C ALA A 723 18.96 -3.33 13.58
N VAL A 724 19.10 -2.24 14.34
CA VAL A 724 18.25 -1.97 15.51
C VAL A 724 16.99 -1.22 15.08
N THR A 725 15.80 -1.78 15.33
CA THR A 725 14.54 -1.24 14.75
C THR A 725 13.61 -0.53 15.74
N LEU A 726 13.58 -0.96 17.01
CA LEU A 726 12.76 -0.36 18.06
C LEU A 726 13.31 1.03 18.42
N GLU A 727 12.43 2.04 18.45
CA GLU A 727 12.83 3.45 18.53
C GLU A 727 13.61 3.81 19.79
N ARG A 728 13.32 3.13 20.90
CA ARG A 728 13.88 3.40 22.23
C ARG A 728 14.73 2.24 22.77
N SER A 729 15.27 1.42 21.87
CA SER A 729 16.20 0.35 22.21
C SER A 729 17.30 0.86 23.12
N THR A 730 17.53 0.16 24.22
CA THR A 730 18.61 0.41 25.17
C THR A 730 19.77 -0.56 24.94
N LYS A 731 20.93 -0.29 25.55
CA LYS A 731 22.05 -1.25 25.55
C LYS A 731 21.64 -2.62 26.11
N LYS A 732 20.77 -2.65 27.12
CA LYS A 732 20.24 -3.90 27.68
C LYS A 732 19.42 -4.68 26.66
N ASP A 733 18.57 -4.02 25.86
CA ASP A 733 17.80 -4.70 24.80
C ASP A 733 18.73 -5.33 23.75
N VAL A 734 19.81 -4.61 23.38
CA VAL A 734 20.85 -5.11 22.48
C VAL A 734 21.59 -6.31 23.09
N GLU A 735 22.01 -6.21 24.35
CA GLU A 735 22.72 -7.28 25.08
C GLU A 735 21.86 -8.55 25.23
N GLU A 736 20.56 -8.40 25.55
CA GLU A 736 19.61 -9.52 25.57
C GLU A 736 19.45 -10.18 24.18
N SER A 737 19.32 -9.38 23.12
CA SER A 737 19.24 -9.86 21.74
C SER A 737 20.52 -10.60 21.31
N VAL A 738 21.70 -10.06 21.65
CA VAL A 738 22.99 -10.72 21.37
C VAL A 738 23.14 -12.02 22.14
N ALA A 739 22.76 -12.08 23.42
CA ALA A 739 22.82 -13.31 24.21
C ALA A 739 21.93 -14.42 23.63
N ILE A 740 20.73 -14.07 23.15
CA ILE A 740 19.83 -15.01 22.47
C ILE A 740 20.41 -15.45 21.13
N PHE A 741 20.99 -14.53 20.36
CA PHE A 741 21.64 -14.85 19.08
C PHE A 741 22.81 -15.82 19.27
N ALA A 742 23.70 -15.57 20.25
CA ALA A 742 24.83 -16.45 20.58
C ALA A 742 24.38 -17.87 20.93
N GLN A 743 23.33 -18.00 21.75
CA GLN A 743 22.74 -19.31 22.07
C GLN A 743 22.19 -20.02 20.82
N LEU A 744 21.50 -19.29 19.93
CA LEU A 744 20.97 -19.85 18.69
C LEU A 744 22.06 -20.27 17.70
N VAL A 745 23.17 -19.54 17.62
CA VAL A 745 24.35 -19.92 16.81
C VAL A 745 24.99 -21.20 17.33
N GLU A 746 25.10 -21.38 18.65
CA GLU A 746 25.63 -22.62 19.24
C GLU A 746 24.69 -23.80 19.01
N ASP A 747 23.38 -23.61 19.21
CA ASP A 747 22.37 -24.64 18.93
C ASP A 747 22.33 -25.05 17.45
N PHE A 748 22.49 -24.08 16.53
CA PHE A 748 22.64 -24.34 15.09
C PHE A 748 23.90 -25.17 14.80
N ARG A 749 25.06 -24.75 15.33
CA ARG A 749 26.34 -25.45 15.14
C ARG A 749 26.26 -26.90 15.61
N ARG A 750 25.71 -27.13 16.80
CA ARG A 750 25.49 -28.48 17.36
C ARG A 750 24.58 -29.32 16.46
N THR A 751 23.43 -28.78 16.07
CA THR A 751 22.43 -29.49 15.23
C THR A 751 23.05 -29.89 13.88
N ARG A 752 23.75 -28.96 13.24
CA ARG A 752 24.42 -29.20 11.95
C ARG A 752 25.55 -30.23 12.06
N ASN A 753 26.34 -30.20 13.15
CA ASN A 753 27.38 -31.20 13.38
C ASN A 753 26.79 -32.60 13.63
N GLU A 754 25.63 -32.70 14.29
CA GLU A 754 24.89 -33.97 14.40
C GLU A 754 24.35 -34.47 13.07
N GLU A 755 23.94 -33.58 12.15
CA GLU A 755 23.54 -33.94 10.79
C GLU A 755 24.73 -34.48 9.99
N PHE A 756 25.87 -33.78 9.99
CA PHE A 756 27.11 -34.26 9.36
C PHE A 756 27.51 -35.65 9.88
N LEU A 757 27.48 -35.86 11.21
CA LEU A 757 27.76 -37.16 11.82
C LEU A 757 26.72 -38.24 11.49
N LYS A 758 25.49 -37.89 11.10
CA LYS A 758 24.46 -38.84 10.61
C LYS A 758 24.69 -39.19 9.14
N VAL A 759 25.05 -38.22 8.31
CA VAL A 759 25.41 -38.44 6.90
C VAL A 759 26.67 -39.31 6.81
N ASP A 760 27.71 -39.01 7.59
CA ASP A 760 28.97 -39.76 7.59
C ASP A 760 28.80 -41.20 8.12
N ARG A 761 27.85 -41.42 9.03
CA ARG A 761 27.41 -42.77 9.42
C ARG A 761 26.66 -43.48 8.29
N GLN A 762 25.86 -42.78 7.49
CA GLN A 762 25.14 -43.41 6.36
C GLN A 762 26.08 -43.73 5.17
N THR A 763 27.09 -42.92 4.91
CA THR A 763 28.15 -43.21 3.92
C THR A 763 29.08 -44.33 4.38
N SER A 764 29.49 -44.37 5.66
CA SER A 764 30.32 -45.46 6.20
C SER A 764 29.59 -46.81 6.32
N TYR A 765 28.25 -46.84 6.31
CA TYR A 765 27.47 -48.08 6.13
C TYR A 765 27.23 -48.47 4.65
N SER A 766 27.62 -47.63 3.69
CA SER A 766 27.45 -47.88 2.24
C SER A 766 28.77 -48.01 1.46
N SER A 767 29.94 -47.88 2.11
CA SER A 767 31.26 -48.17 1.55
C SER A 767 31.58 -49.68 1.44
N GLY A 768 30.59 -50.47 1.01
CA GLY A 768 30.78 -51.85 0.57
C GLY A 768 31.23 -51.94 -0.88
N LEU A 769 32.55 -51.87 -1.12
CA LEU A 769 33.24 -52.25 -2.37
C LEU A 769 32.65 -51.66 -3.68
N GLY A 770 33.12 -50.47 -4.06
CA GLY A 770 32.93 -49.92 -5.40
C GLY A 770 34.09 -49.00 -5.78
N SER A 771 35.03 -49.48 -6.60
CA SER A 771 36.13 -48.67 -7.13
C SER A 771 35.62 -47.71 -8.20
N VAL A 772 35.80 -46.41 -8.00
CA VAL A 772 35.64 -45.37 -9.03
C VAL A 772 36.89 -44.50 -9.03
N SER A 773 37.36 -44.17 -10.23
CA SER A 773 38.65 -43.52 -10.51
C SER A 773 38.68 -42.03 -10.20
N ASP A 774 39.88 -41.53 -9.87
CA ASP A 774 40.20 -40.11 -9.80
C ASP A 774 39.90 -39.38 -11.12
N GLU A 775 39.21 -38.25 -11.07
CA GLU A 775 39.43 -37.15 -12.01
C GLU A 775 39.10 -35.79 -11.35
N ALA A 776 39.87 -34.78 -11.71
CA ALA A 776 40.11 -33.58 -10.90
C ALA A 776 38.96 -32.57 -10.83
N PHE A 777 38.87 -31.86 -9.69
CA PHE A 777 38.56 -30.42 -9.65
C PHE A 777 39.39 -29.75 -8.55
N VAL A 778 40.12 -28.70 -8.92
CA VAL A 778 40.85 -27.81 -8.00
C VAL A 778 40.24 -26.42 -8.18
N ASP A 779 39.53 -25.94 -7.16
CA ASP A 779 38.99 -24.58 -7.09
C ASP A 779 39.57 -23.84 -5.88
N ASP A 780 39.61 -22.50 -6.00
CA ASP A 780 40.52 -21.64 -5.23
C ASP A 780 40.29 -21.61 -3.71
N LEU A 781 41.38 -21.80 -2.97
CA LEU A 781 41.49 -21.43 -1.55
C LEU A 781 41.61 -19.91 -1.42
N VAL A 782 40.75 -19.31 -0.60
CA VAL A 782 40.86 -17.89 -0.23
C VAL A 782 42.08 -17.70 0.67
N PHE A 783 43.14 -17.09 0.12
CA PHE A 783 44.27 -16.63 0.92
C PHE A 783 43.89 -15.37 1.72
N VAL A 784 44.26 -15.36 2.99
CA VAL A 784 44.36 -14.14 3.79
C VAL A 784 45.72 -13.52 3.48
N ASP A 785 45.71 -12.25 3.09
CA ASP A 785 46.91 -11.49 2.73
C ASP A 785 47.68 -11.09 4.01
N ASP A 786 48.97 -11.39 4.06
CA ASP A 786 49.92 -10.77 5.00
C ASP A 786 51.33 -10.76 4.38
N GLU A 787 52.11 -9.74 4.70
CA GLU A 787 53.28 -9.37 3.90
C GLU A 787 54.52 -10.25 4.12
N SER A 788 55.29 -10.36 3.02
CA SER A 788 56.76 -10.37 2.98
C SER A 788 57.55 -11.68 2.74
N SER A 789 58.53 -11.50 1.85
CA SER A 789 59.80 -12.24 1.72
C SER A 789 59.86 -13.47 0.79
N LYS A 790 61.10 -13.83 0.43
CA LYS A 790 61.49 -14.46 -0.84
C LYS A 790 61.91 -15.93 -0.68
N ILE A 791 61.46 -16.75 -1.64
CA ILE A 791 62.20 -17.89 -2.26
C ILE A 791 62.70 -19.00 -1.30
N THR A 792 62.20 -20.23 -1.46
CA THR A 792 62.90 -21.35 -2.17
C THR A 792 61.96 -22.56 -2.34
N ARG A 793 62.12 -23.34 -3.42
CA ARG A 793 61.39 -24.60 -3.65
C ARG A 793 61.74 -25.67 -2.59
N GLY A 794 60.74 -26.41 -2.13
CA GLY A 794 60.93 -27.64 -1.33
C GLY A 794 59.64 -28.47 -1.29
N ILE A 795 59.53 -29.47 -2.17
CA ILE A 795 58.43 -30.44 -2.15
C ILE A 795 58.69 -31.45 -1.04
N ASN A 796 57.69 -31.73 -0.20
CA ASN A 796 57.35 -33.09 0.24
C ASN A 796 55.97 -33.11 0.91
N PHE A 797 55.03 -33.82 0.28
CA PHE A 797 53.81 -34.28 0.95
C PHE A 797 54.17 -35.41 1.92
N THR A 798 53.62 -35.40 3.14
CA THR A 798 53.46 -36.63 3.92
C THR A 798 52.16 -36.51 4.71
N VAL A 799 51.23 -37.43 4.44
CA VAL A 799 49.87 -37.45 4.99
C VAL A 799 49.89 -38.08 6.39
N ALA A 800 49.24 -37.43 7.35
CA ALA A 800 48.73 -37.99 8.60
C ALA A 800 47.57 -37.12 9.11
#